data_AF-A0A7L5SM80-F1
#
_entry.id   AF-A0A7L5SM80-F1
#
_cell.length_a   1.000
_cell.length_b   1.000
_cell.length_c   1.000
_cell.angle_alpha   90.00
_cell.angle_beta   90.00
_cell.angle_gamma   90.00
#
_symmetry.space_group_name_H-M   'P 1'
#
loop_
_entity.id
_entity.type
_entity.pdbx_description
1 polymer ?
#
loop_
_entity_poly.entity_id
_entity_poly.type
_entity_poly.pdbx_seq_one_letter_code
_entity_poly.pdbx_strand_id
1 'polypeptide(L)'
;MRRLMRLGRERAYTLLTPALAVTLLGIGAPATFASPSIGREPMPPTGPNLVEKAHFQMDEEVTSRQVSGGQPQQFTASVAVGAELGAAGKVGTALHLDGSSGYAATFAPMLDTTKSFSVSAWVKLDDKKENCTFLSQAGNHASGFQLYYSKTYDKWVFNRHTNDTDTTQLIRSMSKDAAKAGTWTHLTGSYSAEDQELSLFVNGQLQQSEKFTTPWRAEAGLQLGRLRYKGAWGENAHGAIDDVQLVQSPVSATDAAALGSGEIPDHLQQLANFPLDEKPGSPRVSGGLGAGPVGRLAGRGAELGAAGKVGTALHLDGSSGYAATSGPMLDTTKSFSVSAWVKLDDKKENYTFLSQAGNHASGFQLYYSKTYDKWVFNRHASDTDGTQIIRSMSDTTAVAGTWTQLTGVYDREARTIQLFVNSQPQPQATFTTPWRAQGGLQFGRLYYNDAWHEHLDGTIDDVRISEQDADGPCLAPDAIGHRGAPELAPENTMASLEAAVDGGADWVETDVQFTKDKQPVILHDATVDRTTDGTGRVDQLTAAEVARLTIKGGGRVPTLQQVLNSPKVRSVQLLLEIKGPQSSEEVDLALRMVHETGMAPRTLVQSFDENVVKDVTVSPYRARVGLLRSNVDADPVATAREYSLDAYAVKFKGISDQVEKIGKLKSAGIEVFVWTVDDQSDWQSSVSWGVDGVITNRTHEYLQWRNSSCVGGSEID
;
A
#
# COMPACT_ATOMS: atom_id res chain seq x y z
N MET A 1 -63.37 27.75 2.89
CA MET A 1 -64.15 26.55 2.51
C MET A 1 -63.15 25.39 2.45
N ARG A 2 -63.17 24.26 3.17
CA ARG A 2 -64.02 23.52 4.13
C ARG A 2 -63.01 22.68 4.97
N ARG A 3 -62.98 22.78 6.32
CA ARG A 3 -63.53 21.87 7.36
C ARG A 3 -62.77 20.53 7.55
N LEU A 4 -62.14 20.31 8.73
CA LEU A 4 -62.58 19.49 9.91
C LEU A 4 -62.15 17.99 9.78
N MET A 5 -61.73 17.17 10.77
CA MET A 5 -61.78 17.05 12.26
C MET A 5 -60.52 16.24 12.70
N ARG A 6 -59.87 16.35 13.87
CA ARG A 6 -60.19 16.24 15.33
C ARG A 6 -60.34 14.81 15.90
N LEU A 7 -59.68 14.61 17.07
CA LEU A 7 -59.78 13.55 18.12
C LEU A 7 -58.88 12.31 17.92
N GLY A 8 -58.09 11.82 18.87
CA GLY A 8 -57.86 12.14 20.30
C GLY A 8 -57.81 10.85 21.14
N ARG A 9 -56.79 10.67 22.01
CA ARG A 9 -56.91 10.12 23.38
C ARG A 9 -55.55 9.99 24.09
N GLU A 10 -55.48 10.66 25.24
CA GLU A 10 -54.54 10.43 26.34
C GLU A 10 -54.85 9.11 27.07
N ARG A 11 -53.84 8.54 27.74
CA ARG A 11 -53.88 8.28 29.20
C ARG A 11 -52.50 7.88 29.74
N ALA A 12 -52.14 8.50 30.85
CA ALA A 12 -50.96 8.27 31.66
C ALA A 12 -51.22 7.25 32.80
N TYR A 13 -50.12 6.91 33.50
CA TYR A 13 -49.98 6.62 34.94
C TYR A 13 -49.57 5.19 35.41
N THR A 14 -48.31 5.13 35.89
CA THR A 14 -47.89 4.73 37.27
C THR A 14 -46.91 3.56 37.41
N LEU A 15 -45.81 3.92 38.10
CA LEU A 15 -44.75 3.16 38.78
C LEU A 15 -45.17 1.90 39.54
N LEU A 16 -44.26 0.92 39.62
CA LEU A 16 -43.94 0.17 40.85
C LEU A 16 -42.63 -0.64 40.68
N THR A 17 -41.61 -0.29 41.46
CA THR A 17 -40.52 -1.19 41.89
C THR A 17 -41.02 -2.03 43.08
N PRO A 18 -40.38 -3.18 43.37
CA PRO A 18 -39.42 -3.15 44.47
C PRO A 18 -38.16 -4.03 44.26
N ALA A 19 -37.14 -3.70 45.05
CA ALA A 19 -35.89 -4.44 45.23
C ALA A 19 -36.07 -5.66 46.16
N LEU A 20 -35.18 -6.64 46.07
CA LEU A 20 -34.73 -7.45 47.21
C LEU A 20 -33.26 -7.88 47.00
N ALA A 21 -32.52 -7.94 48.10
CA ALA A 21 -31.05 -8.05 48.17
C ALA A 21 -30.60 -9.31 48.92
N VAL A 22 -29.26 -9.47 49.00
CA VAL A 22 -28.42 -10.24 49.95
C VAL A 22 -28.39 -11.78 49.69
N THR A 23 -27.29 -12.55 49.74
CA THR A 23 -26.04 -12.48 50.55
C THR A 23 -24.89 -13.36 50.00
N LEU A 24 -23.69 -12.99 50.48
CA LEU A 24 -22.29 -13.37 50.32
C LEU A 24 -21.77 -14.79 50.75
N LEU A 25 -20.48 -15.03 50.42
CA LEU A 25 -19.42 -15.92 50.99
C LEU A 25 -19.20 -17.29 50.30
N GLY A 26 -17.99 -17.77 49.99
CA GLY A 26 -16.63 -17.24 50.14
C GLY A 26 -15.54 -18.33 49.93
N ILE A 27 -14.32 -17.87 49.61
CA ILE A 27 -12.96 -18.37 49.96
C ILE A 27 -12.44 -19.72 49.38
N GLY A 28 -11.25 -19.67 48.74
CA GLY A 28 -10.35 -20.83 48.62
C GLY A 28 -9.20 -20.73 47.60
N ALA A 29 -8.06 -20.16 48.00
CA ALA A 29 -6.72 -20.45 47.46
C ALA A 29 -5.82 -20.72 48.70
N PRO A 30 -4.75 -21.55 48.68
CA PRO A 30 -3.61 -21.44 47.76
C PRO A 30 -2.88 -22.77 47.39
N ALA A 31 -1.95 -22.74 46.42
CA ALA A 31 -0.77 -23.60 46.40
C ALA A 31 0.30 -23.03 45.44
N THR A 32 1.56 -23.06 45.89
CA THR A 32 2.75 -22.51 45.21
C THR A 32 3.76 -23.60 44.82
N PHE A 33 4.63 -23.23 43.87
CA PHE A 33 5.94 -23.79 43.46
C PHE A 33 6.01 -24.99 42.51
N ALA A 34 6.47 -24.73 41.27
CA ALA A 34 7.76 -25.22 40.76
C ALA A 34 8.09 -24.60 39.37
N SER A 35 9.32 -24.13 39.18
CA SER A 35 10.01 -24.01 37.87
C SER A 35 11.18 -25.00 37.88
N PRO A 36 11.63 -25.56 36.73
CA PRO A 36 12.70 -24.89 35.98
C PRO A 36 12.68 -25.05 34.43
N SER A 37 12.81 -23.90 33.74
CA SER A 37 13.81 -23.54 32.71
C SER A 37 14.00 -24.28 31.36
N ILE A 38 14.11 -23.41 30.34
CA ILE A 38 14.89 -23.41 29.07
C ILE A 38 14.25 -24.01 27.80
N GLY A 39 13.67 -23.11 26.98
CA GLY A 39 13.68 -23.16 25.52
C GLY A 39 13.82 -21.73 25.00
N ARG A 40 14.93 -21.42 24.31
CA ARG A 40 15.21 -20.12 23.69
C ARG A 40 14.24 -19.90 22.52
N GLU A 41 13.46 -18.83 22.54
CA GLU A 41 12.91 -18.24 21.30
C GLU A 41 13.87 -17.15 20.79
N PRO A 42 14.33 -17.21 19.53
CA PRO A 42 15.10 -16.14 18.93
C PRO A 42 14.18 -15.03 18.38
N MET A 43 14.42 -13.79 18.79
CA MET A 43 14.22 -12.58 17.95
C MET A 43 15.19 -12.68 16.74
N PRO A 44 14.98 -12.11 15.52
CA PRO A 44 14.86 -10.65 15.23
C PRO A 44 14.22 -10.34 13.81
N PRO A 45 14.61 -9.34 12.97
CA PRO A 45 14.82 -7.88 13.06
C PRO A 45 13.95 -7.04 12.05
N THR A 46 14.28 -5.74 11.93
CA THR A 46 13.60 -4.52 11.44
C THR A 46 13.86 -4.01 10.00
N GLY A 47 12.83 -3.37 9.38
CA GLY A 47 12.65 -2.12 8.54
C GLY A 47 13.80 -1.42 7.75
N PRO A 48 13.65 -0.30 6.95
CA PRO A 48 12.49 0.53 6.52
C PRO A 48 12.24 0.72 4.97
N ASN A 49 11.03 1.18 4.57
CA ASN A 49 10.73 1.88 3.31
C ASN A 49 10.24 3.31 3.62
N LEU A 50 10.72 4.34 2.91
CA LEU A 50 10.19 5.72 3.00
C LEU A 50 9.34 6.04 1.77
N VAL A 51 8.05 5.76 1.96
CA VAL A 51 6.85 6.00 1.15
C VAL A 51 5.76 6.11 2.21
N GLU A 52 5.02 7.22 2.32
CA GLU A 52 4.18 7.54 3.49
C GLU A 52 4.89 7.36 4.85
N LYS A 53 5.09 8.44 5.63
CA LYS A 53 5.88 8.27 6.85
C LYS A 53 5.16 7.45 7.93
N ALA A 54 3.82 7.48 7.98
CA ALA A 54 2.96 6.57 8.75
C ALA A 54 1.48 6.80 8.43
N HIS A 55 0.66 5.72 8.47
CA HIS A 55 -0.80 5.70 8.33
C HIS A 55 -1.48 5.06 9.55
N PHE A 56 -2.09 5.82 10.45
CA PHE A 56 -2.84 5.27 11.57
C PHE A 56 -4.34 5.24 11.24
N GLN A 57 -4.84 4.06 10.87
CA GLN A 57 -6.25 3.85 10.55
C GLN A 57 -7.16 3.92 11.79
N MET A 58 -6.64 3.62 12.99
CA MET A 58 -7.42 3.56 14.25
C MET A 58 -8.52 2.47 14.27
N ASP A 59 -8.32 1.44 13.45
CA ASP A 59 -9.24 0.32 13.24
C ASP A 59 -9.03 -0.87 14.19
N GLU A 60 -8.23 -0.71 15.25
CA GLU A 60 -7.93 -1.79 16.18
C GLU A 60 -9.10 -2.13 17.12
N GLU A 61 -9.17 -3.41 17.50
CA GLU A 61 -10.15 -3.93 18.47
C GLU A 61 -10.17 -3.14 19.78
N VAL A 62 -11.35 -3.06 20.42
CA VAL A 62 -11.58 -2.30 21.67
C VAL A 62 -10.63 -2.65 22.83
N THR A 63 -10.08 -3.87 22.82
CA THR A 63 -9.12 -4.33 23.85
C THR A 63 -7.68 -3.90 23.58
N SER A 64 -7.39 -3.35 22.40
CA SER A 64 -6.04 -2.94 22.03
C SER A 64 -5.56 -1.78 22.90
N ARG A 65 -4.25 -1.76 23.17
CA ARG A 65 -3.55 -0.68 23.88
C ARG A 65 -2.51 0.00 23.00
N GLN A 66 -2.53 -0.30 21.71
CA GLN A 66 -1.64 0.27 20.70
C GLN A 66 -2.42 0.48 19.40
N VAL A 67 -2.05 1.53 18.67
CA VAL A 67 -2.50 1.75 17.29
C VAL A 67 -1.29 1.69 16.35
N SER A 68 -1.46 1.05 15.20
CA SER A 68 -0.42 0.83 14.19
C SER A 68 -0.49 1.89 13.08
N GLY A 69 0.65 2.48 12.76
CA GLY A 69 0.84 3.48 11.71
C GLY A 69 1.14 2.89 10.33
N GLY A 70 0.51 1.76 9.97
CA GLY A 70 0.71 1.04 8.70
C GLY A 70 1.46 -0.28 8.84
N GLN A 71 1.63 -0.98 7.70
CA GLN A 71 2.35 -2.26 7.63
C GLN A 71 3.79 -2.08 7.11
N PRO A 72 4.77 -2.85 7.63
CA PRO A 72 4.67 -3.72 8.80
C PRO A 72 5.04 -2.97 10.09
N GLN A 73 4.06 -2.57 10.92
CA GLN A 73 4.18 -2.09 12.32
C GLN A 73 5.40 -1.22 12.73
N GLN A 74 6.01 -0.44 11.82
CA GLN A 74 7.21 0.35 12.14
C GLN A 74 6.93 1.52 13.09
N PHE A 75 5.67 1.95 13.17
CA PHE A 75 5.24 3.10 13.94
C PHE A 75 4.05 2.72 14.80
N THR A 76 4.29 2.44 16.08
CA THR A 76 3.22 2.18 17.06
C THR A 76 3.01 3.40 17.95
N ALA A 77 1.75 3.76 18.19
CA ALA A 77 1.40 4.69 19.25
C ALA A 77 0.74 3.96 20.43
N SER A 78 1.28 4.14 21.62
CA SER A 78 0.74 3.54 22.84
C SER A 78 -0.49 4.33 23.30
N VAL A 79 -1.59 3.63 23.53
CA VAL A 79 -2.87 4.21 23.95
C VAL A 79 -2.92 4.32 25.47
N ALA A 80 -3.10 5.53 25.98
CA ALA A 80 -3.17 5.81 27.40
C ALA A 80 -4.55 5.51 27.99
N VAL A 81 -4.60 5.44 29.32
CA VAL A 81 -5.87 5.40 30.06
C VAL A 81 -6.66 6.68 29.77
N GLY A 82 -7.96 6.55 29.52
CA GLY A 82 -8.83 7.66 29.08
C GLY A 82 -8.97 7.79 27.56
N ALA A 83 -8.32 6.90 26.79
CA ALA A 83 -8.50 6.75 25.36
C ALA A 83 -9.08 5.35 25.04
N GLU A 84 -10.03 5.29 24.11
CA GLU A 84 -10.81 4.09 23.78
C GLU A 84 -10.81 3.85 22.27
N LEU A 85 -10.52 2.61 21.86
CA LEU A 85 -10.58 2.16 20.46
C LEU A 85 -11.89 1.44 20.17
N GLY A 86 -12.24 1.26 18.90
CA GLY A 86 -13.47 0.58 18.49
C GLY A 86 -14.73 1.46 18.53
N ALA A 87 -14.61 2.77 18.78
CA ALA A 87 -15.71 3.72 18.59
C ALA A 87 -16.00 3.87 17.09
N ALA A 88 -17.23 4.23 16.70
CA ALA A 88 -17.57 4.38 15.29
C ALA A 88 -16.72 5.50 14.62
N GLY A 89 -15.92 5.11 13.64
CA GLY A 89 -15.04 6.00 12.89
C GLY A 89 -15.75 6.73 11.76
N LYS A 90 -15.00 7.59 11.07
CA LYS A 90 -15.37 8.11 9.75
C LYS A 90 -15.14 7.03 8.68
N VAL A 91 -14.06 6.28 8.82
CA VAL A 91 -13.73 5.03 8.12
C VAL A 91 -13.54 3.99 9.23
N GLY A 92 -14.19 2.83 9.14
CA GLY A 92 -14.06 1.79 10.17
C GLY A 92 -14.36 2.26 11.61
N THR A 93 -13.37 2.14 12.50
CA THR A 93 -13.41 2.56 13.90
C THR A 93 -12.42 3.69 14.19
N ALA A 94 -12.55 4.34 15.35
CA ALA A 94 -11.75 5.49 15.72
C ALA A 94 -11.21 5.41 17.14
N LEU A 95 -10.18 6.22 17.39
CA LEU A 95 -9.66 6.51 18.72
C LEU A 95 -10.49 7.63 19.36
N HIS A 96 -11.29 7.30 20.37
CA HIS A 96 -12.02 8.27 21.19
C HIS A 96 -11.20 8.71 22.40
N LEU A 97 -11.30 10.00 22.76
CA LEU A 97 -10.53 10.65 23.80
C LEU A 97 -11.46 11.43 24.75
N ASP A 98 -11.22 11.26 26.06
CA ASP A 98 -12.07 11.76 27.15
C ASP A 98 -11.97 13.27 27.45
N GLY A 99 -11.06 14.00 26.81
CA GLY A 99 -10.80 15.43 27.09
C GLY A 99 -9.98 15.71 28.36
N SER A 100 -9.45 14.70 29.04
CA SER A 100 -8.79 14.88 30.34
C SER A 100 -7.46 14.13 30.47
N SER A 101 -7.41 12.87 30.06
CA SER A 101 -6.29 11.96 30.30
C SER A 101 -5.96 11.08 29.10
N GLY A 102 -6.93 10.89 28.20
CA GLY A 102 -6.78 10.12 26.97
C GLY A 102 -5.81 10.76 25.99
N TYR A 103 -4.90 9.94 25.49
CA TYR A 103 -4.06 10.23 24.33
C TYR A 103 -3.51 8.91 23.77
N ALA A 104 -2.98 8.96 22.55
CA ALA A 104 -2.03 7.97 22.06
C ALA A 104 -0.72 8.67 21.67
N ALA A 105 0.42 7.99 21.80
CA ALA A 105 1.71 8.62 21.50
C ALA A 105 2.73 7.63 20.95
N THR A 106 3.47 8.06 19.94
CA THR A 106 4.65 7.32 19.48
C THR A 106 5.84 7.56 20.42
N PHE A 107 6.77 6.62 20.45
CA PHE A 107 7.97 6.75 21.28
C PHE A 107 8.98 7.77 20.73
N ALA A 108 9.10 7.85 19.41
CA ALA A 108 10.07 8.68 18.68
C ALA A 108 9.36 9.68 17.75
N PRO A 109 10.02 10.79 17.36
CA PRO A 109 9.45 11.78 16.46
C PRO A 109 9.14 11.17 15.10
N MET A 110 7.94 11.46 14.59
CA MET A 110 7.47 10.92 13.31
C MET A 110 7.74 11.86 12.15
N LEU A 111 8.15 13.12 12.37
CA LEU A 111 8.47 14.10 11.32
C LEU A 111 9.76 14.85 11.66
N ASP A 112 10.54 15.22 10.65
CA ASP A 112 11.55 16.26 10.80
C ASP A 112 10.87 17.62 10.57
N THR A 113 10.51 18.29 11.66
CA THR A 113 9.80 19.58 11.62
C THR A 113 10.69 20.73 11.14
N THR A 114 11.98 20.50 10.86
CA THR A 114 12.82 21.51 10.19
C THR A 114 12.59 21.58 8.68
N LYS A 115 12.04 20.52 8.10
CA LYS A 115 11.80 20.35 6.66
C LYS A 115 10.33 20.57 6.34
N SER A 116 9.98 20.51 5.05
CA SER A 116 8.57 20.47 4.64
C SER A 116 7.90 19.20 5.16
N PHE A 117 6.64 19.31 5.55
CA PHE A 117 5.84 18.18 6.01
C PHE A 117 4.34 18.48 5.94
N SER A 118 3.54 17.44 5.97
CA SER A 118 2.09 17.53 6.10
C SER A 118 1.58 16.47 7.07
N VAL A 119 0.49 16.80 7.76
CA VAL A 119 -0.25 15.90 8.64
C VAL A 119 -1.73 16.00 8.33
N SER A 120 -2.44 14.88 8.24
CA SER A 120 -3.88 14.84 8.08
C SER A 120 -4.53 13.90 9.07
N ALA A 121 -5.80 14.17 9.38
CA ALA A 121 -6.66 13.29 10.17
C ALA A 121 -8.13 13.61 9.90
N TRP A 122 -8.98 12.59 9.99
CA TRP A 122 -10.38 12.79 10.32
C TRP A 122 -10.52 13.05 11.82
N VAL A 123 -11.22 14.12 12.17
CA VAL A 123 -11.49 14.46 13.58
C VAL A 123 -12.96 14.74 13.81
N LYS A 124 -13.45 14.37 14.98
CA LYS A 124 -14.80 14.70 15.45
C LYS A 124 -14.71 15.31 16.83
N LEU A 125 -15.01 16.59 16.94
CA LEU A 125 -15.00 17.33 18.20
C LEU A 125 -16.31 17.09 18.95
N ASP A 126 -16.26 16.64 20.21
CA ASP A 126 -17.49 16.35 20.96
C ASP A 126 -18.13 17.62 21.55
N ASP A 127 -17.31 18.53 22.07
CA ASP A 127 -17.76 19.83 22.54
C ASP A 127 -16.74 20.94 22.35
N LYS A 128 -17.16 22.19 22.58
CA LYS A 128 -16.39 23.40 22.32
C LYS A 128 -15.93 24.09 23.59
N LYS A 129 -15.90 23.37 24.73
CA LYS A 129 -15.67 23.97 26.05
C LYS A 129 -14.24 24.42 26.24
N GLU A 130 -13.25 23.73 25.67
CA GLU A 130 -11.82 24.06 25.80
C GLU A 130 -11.06 23.87 24.47
N ASN A 131 -9.79 24.28 24.42
CA ASN A 131 -8.92 23.94 23.29
C ASN A 131 -8.72 22.41 23.24
N CYS A 132 -8.82 21.83 22.03
CA CYS A 132 -8.69 20.38 21.82
C CYS A 132 -7.63 20.08 20.77
N THR A 133 -6.49 19.54 21.18
CA THR A 133 -5.37 19.18 20.29
C THR A 133 -5.49 17.76 19.78
N PHE A 134 -5.61 17.60 18.47
CA PHE A 134 -5.73 16.28 17.86
C PHE A 134 -4.37 15.72 17.46
N LEU A 135 -3.52 16.50 16.79
CA LEU A 135 -2.16 16.09 16.42
C LEU A 135 -1.13 17.12 16.91
N SER A 136 -0.03 16.66 17.50
CA SER A 136 1.16 17.49 17.75
C SER A 136 2.43 16.65 17.76
N GLN A 137 3.60 17.26 17.54
CA GLN A 137 4.90 16.63 17.83
C GLN A 137 5.68 17.48 18.82
N ALA A 138 6.04 16.89 19.95
CA ALA A 138 6.58 17.63 21.09
C ALA A 138 8.08 17.92 20.95
N GLY A 139 8.51 19.06 21.47
CA GLY A 139 9.87 19.32 21.95
C GLY A 139 9.93 19.18 23.46
N ASN A 140 10.93 19.80 24.10
CA ASN A 140 11.09 19.77 25.55
C ASN A 140 10.07 20.68 26.25
N HIS A 141 9.90 21.90 25.73
CA HIS A 141 9.08 22.96 26.30
C HIS A 141 7.84 23.26 25.45
N ALA A 142 7.93 23.23 24.13
CA ALA A 142 6.83 23.50 23.20
C ALA A 142 6.72 22.43 22.13
N SER A 143 5.61 22.36 21.39
CA SER A 143 5.44 21.42 20.27
C SER A 143 5.82 22.06 18.93
N GLY A 144 6.51 21.32 18.05
CA GLY A 144 6.98 21.81 16.75
C GLY A 144 5.85 22.13 15.77
N PHE A 145 4.70 21.47 15.92
CA PHE A 145 3.43 21.80 15.29
C PHE A 145 2.25 21.41 16.19
N GLN A 146 1.08 21.95 15.87
CA GLN A 146 -0.20 21.60 16.51
C GLN A 146 -1.35 21.72 15.50
N LEU A 147 -2.19 20.68 15.41
CA LEU A 147 -3.45 20.68 14.68
C LEU A 147 -4.60 20.52 15.69
N TYR A 148 -5.43 21.56 15.85
CA TYR A 148 -6.34 21.65 16.99
C TYR A 148 -7.59 22.52 16.72
N TYR A 149 -8.58 22.38 17.60
CA TYR A 149 -9.66 23.34 17.76
C TYR A 149 -9.28 24.40 18.80
N SER A 150 -9.45 25.68 18.45
CA SER A 150 -9.28 26.80 19.38
C SER A 150 -10.61 27.35 19.87
N LYS A 151 -10.86 27.29 21.18
CA LYS A 151 -12.01 27.91 21.85
C LYS A 151 -12.05 29.43 21.66
N THR A 152 -10.90 30.08 21.80
CA THR A 152 -10.79 31.55 21.73
C THR A 152 -11.23 32.10 20.38
N TYR A 153 -10.87 31.41 19.29
CA TYR A 153 -11.18 31.85 17.93
C TYR A 153 -12.40 31.16 17.33
N ASP A 154 -12.90 30.13 18.01
CA ASP A 154 -13.93 29.22 17.50
C ASP A 154 -13.59 28.61 16.13
N LYS A 155 -12.35 28.15 15.95
CA LYS A 155 -11.80 27.74 14.65
C LYS A 155 -10.95 26.49 14.73
N TRP A 156 -10.90 25.75 13.63
CA TRP A 156 -9.80 24.82 13.34
C TRP A 156 -8.53 25.61 13.03
N VAL A 157 -7.41 25.15 13.57
CA VAL A 157 -6.12 25.83 13.48
C VAL A 157 -5.00 24.82 13.28
N PHE A 158 -4.10 25.10 12.34
CA PHE A 158 -2.78 24.50 12.26
C PHE A 158 -1.74 25.56 12.63
N ASN A 159 -0.92 25.27 13.63
CA ASN A 159 0.07 26.23 14.14
C ASN A 159 1.46 25.62 14.29
N ARG A 160 2.44 26.50 14.41
CA ARG A 160 3.80 26.17 14.85
C ARG A 160 4.31 27.17 15.85
N HIS A 161 5.01 26.66 16.86
CA HIS A 161 5.84 27.45 17.76
C HIS A 161 7.13 27.85 17.03
N THR A 162 7.65 29.06 17.27
CA THR A 162 8.86 29.56 16.61
C THR A 162 10.17 29.02 17.20
N ASN A 163 10.15 28.47 18.41
CA ASN A 163 11.27 27.79 19.06
C ASN A 163 10.80 26.89 20.21
N ASP A 164 11.71 26.10 20.79
CA ASP A 164 11.45 25.22 21.93
C ASP A 164 11.74 25.91 23.28
N THR A 165 10.93 26.90 23.65
CA THR A 165 11.06 27.63 24.93
C THR A 165 9.70 27.93 25.53
N ASP A 166 9.63 28.23 26.83
CA ASP A 166 8.39 28.59 27.53
C ASP A 166 7.76 29.92 27.04
N THR A 167 8.53 30.73 26.32
CA THR A 167 8.15 32.06 25.82
C THR A 167 8.04 32.13 24.29
N THR A 168 7.99 30.97 23.63
CA THR A 168 7.87 30.88 22.17
C THR A 168 6.64 31.65 21.63
N GLN A 169 6.79 32.22 20.44
CA GLN A 169 5.68 32.80 19.67
C GLN A 169 4.96 31.70 18.87
N LEU A 170 3.73 32.01 18.44
CA LEU A 170 2.86 31.11 17.68
C LEU A 170 2.44 31.75 16.37
N ILE A 171 2.68 31.06 15.26
CA ILE A 171 2.15 31.40 13.94
C ILE A 171 1.01 30.42 13.62
N ARG A 172 -0.14 30.92 13.18
CA ARG A 172 -1.39 30.16 13.07
C ARG A 172 -2.04 30.35 11.70
N SER A 173 -2.23 29.26 10.98
CA SER A 173 -3.18 29.20 9.89
C SER A 173 -4.53 28.71 10.39
N MET A 174 -5.62 29.43 10.08
CA MET A 174 -6.94 29.21 10.66
C MET A 174 -8.00 28.95 9.59
N SER A 175 -9.01 28.18 9.98
CA SER A 175 -10.20 27.97 9.15
C SER A 175 -10.97 29.27 8.94
N LYS A 176 -11.62 29.41 7.78
CA LYS A 176 -12.47 30.58 7.49
C LYS A 176 -13.71 30.57 8.37
N ASP A 177 -14.40 29.43 8.39
CA ASP A 177 -15.64 29.21 9.12
C ASP A 177 -15.41 28.71 10.55
N ALA A 178 -16.43 28.86 11.39
CA ALA A 178 -16.41 28.36 12.75
C ALA A 178 -16.42 26.83 12.79
N ALA A 179 -15.70 26.24 13.76
CA ALA A 179 -15.68 24.79 13.94
C ALA A 179 -17.03 24.26 14.43
N LYS A 180 -17.44 23.08 13.95
CA LYS A 180 -18.70 22.43 14.31
C LYS A 180 -18.42 21.19 15.14
N ALA A 181 -19.00 21.13 16.34
CA ALA A 181 -18.98 19.92 17.17
C ALA A 181 -19.93 18.85 16.60
N GLY A 182 -19.68 17.59 16.92
CA GLY A 182 -20.48 16.43 16.54
C GLY A 182 -20.37 16.00 15.07
N THR A 183 -19.54 16.67 14.26
CA THR A 183 -19.38 16.39 12.82
C THR A 183 -17.95 15.98 12.50
N TRP A 184 -17.78 14.88 11.76
CA TRP A 184 -16.48 14.49 11.21
C TRP A 184 -15.98 15.56 10.23
N THR A 185 -14.76 16.01 10.45
CA THR A 185 -14.09 17.03 9.62
C THR A 185 -12.69 16.52 9.30
N HIS A 186 -12.31 16.51 8.02
CA HIS A 186 -10.95 16.19 7.62
C HIS A 186 -10.10 17.45 7.74
N LEU A 187 -9.00 17.37 8.49
CA LEU A 187 -8.08 18.47 8.68
C LEU A 187 -6.72 18.09 8.10
N THR A 188 -6.11 19.01 7.36
CA THR A 188 -4.73 18.83 6.87
C THR A 188 -3.91 20.07 7.17
N GLY A 189 -2.83 19.89 7.92
CA GLY A 189 -1.82 20.92 8.14
C GLY A 189 -0.62 20.66 7.24
N SER A 190 -0.16 21.66 6.49
CA SER A 190 0.98 21.56 5.59
C SER A 190 1.98 22.67 5.89
N TYR A 191 3.27 22.34 5.96
CA TYR A 191 4.36 23.30 6.04
C TYR A 191 5.29 23.10 4.84
N SER A 192 5.49 24.16 4.06
CA SER A 192 6.52 24.24 3.02
C SER A 192 7.73 25.00 3.57
N ALA A 193 8.86 24.31 3.72
CA ALA A 193 10.12 24.93 4.11
C ALA A 193 10.70 25.81 2.97
N GLU A 194 10.39 25.46 1.71
CA GLU A 194 10.80 26.22 0.53
C GLU A 194 10.07 27.56 0.45
N ASP A 195 8.75 27.53 0.57
CA ASP A 195 7.92 28.74 0.51
C ASP A 195 7.82 29.47 1.85
N GLN A 196 8.40 28.87 2.90
CA GLN A 196 8.29 29.30 4.30
C GLN A 196 6.83 29.52 4.69
N GLU A 197 5.96 28.57 4.34
CA GLU A 197 4.52 28.75 4.38
C GLU A 197 3.84 27.64 5.17
N LEU A 198 2.93 28.04 6.05
CA LEU A 198 2.12 27.21 6.92
C LEU A 198 0.66 27.27 6.49
N SER A 199 0.11 26.18 5.99
CA SER A 199 -1.21 26.11 5.36
C SER A 199 -2.14 25.16 6.11
N LEU A 200 -3.42 25.53 6.19
CA LEU A 200 -4.49 24.68 6.73
C LEU A 200 -5.51 24.41 5.62
N PHE A 201 -5.88 23.14 5.49
CA PHE A 201 -6.97 22.68 4.66
C PHE A 201 -8.05 22.04 5.54
N VAL A 202 -9.31 22.24 5.17
CA VAL A 202 -10.48 21.65 5.84
C VAL A 202 -11.33 20.99 4.77
N ASN A 203 -11.58 19.69 4.91
CA ASN A 203 -12.26 18.86 3.92
C ASN A 203 -11.66 19.02 2.51
N GLY A 204 -10.33 19.00 2.44
CA GLY A 204 -9.56 19.16 1.20
C GLY A 204 -9.46 20.59 0.67
N GLN A 205 -10.16 21.55 1.25
CA GLN A 205 -10.19 22.93 0.76
C GLN A 205 -9.23 23.82 1.55
N LEU A 206 -8.34 24.53 0.84
CA LEU A 206 -7.42 25.51 1.44
C LEU A 206 -8.19 26.62 2.17
N GLN A 207 -7.88 26.80 3.44
CA GLN A 207 -8.50 27.82 4.29
C GLN A 207 -7.62 29.07 4.38
N GLN A 208 -6.38 28.90 4.83
CA GLN A 208 -5.45 30.00 5.06
C GLN A 208 -4.01 29.49 4.92
N SER A 209 -3.11 30.42 4.63
CA SER A 209 -1.66 30.22 4.62
C SER A 209 -0.99 31.38 5.33
N GLU A 210 0.04 31.10 6.12
CA GLU A 210 0.81 32.09 6.89
C GLU A 210 2.31 31.90 6.70
N LYS A 211 3.09 32.97 6.77
CA LYS A 211 4.55 32.86 6.68
C LYS A 211 5.15 32.36 7.98
N PHE A 212 6.02 31.35 7.88
CA PHE A 212 6.74 30.74 8.98
C PHE A 212 8.20 30.49 8.60
N THR A 213 9.10 31.27 9.19
CA THR A 213 10.51 31.40 8.76
C THR A 213 11.53 30.83 9.75
N THR A 214 11.09 30.34 10.91
CA THR A 214 11.96 29.87 12.00
C THR A 214 11.72 28.39 12.35
N PRO A 215 11.92 27.46 11.40
CA PRO A 215 11.75 26.05 11.67
C PRO A 215 12.81 25.52 12.62
N TRP A 216 12.38 24.67 13.55
CA TRP A 216 13.22 23.99 14.53
C TRP A 216 12.77 22.53 14.67
N ARG A 217 13.66 21.70 15.22
CA ARG A 217 13.47 20.25 15.31
C ARG A 217 12.77 19.87 16.61
N ALA A 218 11.55 19.36 16.52
CA ALA A 218 10.84 18.74 17.63
C ALA A 218 11.25 17.27 17.73
N GLU A 219 11.96 16.92 18.79
CA GLU A 219 12.64 15.62 18.92
C GLU A 219 11.84 14.56 19.69
N ALA A 220 10.69 14.90 20.28
CA ALA A 220 9.85 13.94 20.98
C ALA A 220 8.74 13.38 20.08
N GLY A 221 8.10 12.31 20.53
CA GLY A 221 7.12 11.56 19.76
C GLY A 221 5.90 12.36 19.30
N LEU A 222 5.25 11.85 18.24
CA LEU A 222 3.94 12.29 17.81
C LEU A 222 2.92 12.02 18.91
N GLN A 223 2.05 13.00 19.16
CA GLN A 223 0.98 12.93 20.13
C GLN A 223 -0.35 13.01 19.39
N LEU A 224 -1.21 12.05 19.70
CA LEU A 224 -2.60 11.96 19.28
C LEU A 224 -3.43 12.34 20.49
N GLY A 225 -3.95 13.57 20.52
CA GLY A 225 -4.86 14.01 21.57
C GLY A 225 -4.32 14.94 22.66
N ARG A 226 -3.08 15.45 22.57
CA ARG A 226 -2.53 16.42 23.55
C ARG A 226 -1.41 17.29 23.00
N LEU A 227 -1.11 18.37 23.71
CA LEU A 227 -0.05 19.35 23.40
C LEU A 227 1.01 19.40 24.50
N ARG A 228 2.30 19.56 24.12
CA ARG A 228 3.37 20.01 25.01
C ARG A 228 3.54 21.53 24.91
N TYR A 229 3.37 22.26 26.01
CA TYR A 229 3.61 23.71 26.10
C TYR A 229 4.05 24.12 27.50
N LYS A 230 5.02 25.04 27.59
CA LYS A 230 5.69 25.45 28.84
C LYS A 230 6.22 24.29 29.67
N GLY A 231 6.71 23.24 28.98
CA GLY A 231 7.18 22.01 29.62
C GLY A 231 6.09 21.14 30.24
N ALA A 232 4.80 21.49 30.07
CA ALA A 232 3.66 20.75 30.60
C ALA A 232 2.81 20.14 29.47
N TRP A 233 2.10 19.05 29.79
CA TRP A 233 1.09 18.47 28.92
C TRP A 233 -0.27 19.13 29.17
N GLY A 234 -1.04 19.40 28.12
CA GLY A 234 -2.40 19.95 28.22
C GLY A 234 -3.12 20.00 26.87
N GLU A 235 -4.23 20.75 26.83
CA GLU A 235 -5.13 20.86 25.68
C GLU A 235 -5.59 19.51 25.13
N ASN A 236 -5.93 18.60 26.05
CA ASN A 236 -6.36 17.24 25.73
C ASN A 236 -7.63 17.26 24.86
N ALA A 237 -7.65 16.46 23.81
CA ALA A 237 -8.81 16.40 22.92
C ALA A 237 -9.98 15.68 23.57
N HIS A 238 -11.17 16.28 23.45
CA HIS A 238 -12.45 15.65 23.75
C HIS A 238 -13.18 15.36 22.45
N GLY A 239 -13.13 14.11 22.00
CA GLY A 239 -13.61 13.74 20.67
C GLY A 239 -12.91 12.50 20.10
N ALA A 240 -13.09 12.27 18.80
CA ALA A 240 -12.52 11.14 18.08
C ALA A 240 -11.50 11.55 17.02
N ILE A 241 -10.49 10.70 16.81
CA ILE A 241 -9.46 10.80 15.76
C ILE A 241 -9.52 9.51 14.93
N ASP A 242 -9.41 9.67 13.63
CA ASP A 242 -9.44 8.58 12.65
C ASP A 242 -8.51 8.93 11.46
N ASP A 243 -8.01 7.90 10.79
CA ASP A 243 -7.29 7.97 9.52
C ASP A 243 -6.18 9.06 9.49
N VAL A 244 -5.20 8.91 10.38
CA VAL A 244 -4.10 9.87 10.52
C VAL A 244 -2.98 9.54 9.54
N GLN A 245 -2.59 10.50 8.71
CA GLN A 245 -1.48 10.31 7.77
C GLN A 245 -0.41 11.37 7.95
N LEU A 246 0.85 10.95 7.80
CA LEU A 246 2.04 11.79 7.96
C LEU A 246 2.92 11.71 6.72
N VAL A 247 3.24 12.88 6.14
CA VAL A 247 4.04 12.97 4.92
C VAL A 247 5.20 13.95 5.15
N GLN A 248 6.42 13.58 4.76
CA GLN A 248 7.59 14.46 4.85
C GLN A 248 7.71 15.38 3.61
N SER A 249 6.58 15.96 3.18
CA SER A 249 6.44 16.85 2.03
C SER A 249 5.24 17.80 2.25
N PRO A 250 5.20 19.01 1.67
CA PRO A 250 3.98 19.81 1.70
C PRO A 250 2.95 19.23 0.71
N VAL A 251 1.66 19.31 1.04
CA VAL A 251 0.57 18.89 0.15
C VAL A 251 -0.11 20.06 -0.54
N SER A 252 -0.56 19.85 -1.79
CA SER A 252 -1.43 20.77 -2.52
C SER A 252 -2.90 20.65 -2.08
N ALA A 253 -3.77 21.54 -2.59
CA ALA A 253 -5.21 21.42 -2.37
C ALA A 253 -5.81 20.15 -2.99
N THR A 254 -5.27 19.71 -4.13
CA THR A 254 -5.69 18.46 -4.79
C THR A 254 -5.31 17.26 -3.94
N ASP A 255 -4.09 17.24 -3.41
CA ASP A 255 -3.61 16.16 -2.54
C ASP A 255 -4.43 16.13 -1.24
N ALA A 256 -4.68 17.29 -0.62
CA ALA A 256 -5.51 17.37 0.58
C ALA A 256 -6.97 16.92 0.34
N ALA A 257 -7.49 17.09 -0.88
CA ALA A 257 -8.80 16.60 -1.28
C ALA A 257 -8.81 15.08 -1.47
N ALA A 258 -7.79 14.51 -2.12
CA ALA A 258 -7.61 13.07 -2.27
C ALA A 258 -7.49 12.37 -0.91
N LEU A 259 -6.64 12.92 -0.02
CA LEU A 259 -6.52 12.47 1.37
C LEU A 259 -7.86 12.51 2.10
N GLY A 260 -8.64 13.59 1.89
CA GLY A 260 -9.98 13.74 2.46
C GLY A 260 -11.04 12.81 1.88
N SER A 261 -10.78 12.12 0.76
CA SER A 261 -11.65 11.07 0.21
C SER A 261 -11.13 9.65 0.49
N GLY A 262 -10.02 9.51 1.21
CA GLY A 262 -9.38 8.22 1.48
C GLY A 262 -8.52 7.69 0.32
N GLU A 263 -8.15 8.54 -0.65
CA GLU A 263 -7.25 8.21 -1.76
C GLU A 263 -5.81 8.68 -1.44
N ILE A 264 -4.81 7.84 -1.73
CA ILE A 264 -3.39 8.20 -1.61
C ILE A 264 -2.89 8.66 -2.98
N PRO A 265 -2.50 9.93 -3.17
CA PRO A 265 -1.92 10.39 -4.43
C PRO A 265 -0.73 9.53 -4.89
N ASP A 266 -0.75 9.05 -6.13
CA ASP A 266 0.25 8.10 -6.70
C ASP A 266 1.71 8.54 -6.51
N HIS A 267 1.98 9.85 -6.54
CA HIS A 267 3.34 10.39 -6.36
C HIS A 267 3.87 10.30 -4.92
N LEU A 268 3.01 9.96 -3.96
CA LEU A 268 3.38 9.74 -2.55
C LEU A 268 3.81 8.27 -2.29
N GLN A 269 3.76 7.40 -3.31
CA GLN A 269 4.16 5.98 -3.25
C GLN A 269 5.60 5.67 -3.73
N GLN A 270 6.41 6.67 -4.10
CA GLN A 270 7.75 6.50 -4.70
C GLN A 270 8.86 7.17 -3.85
N LEU A 271 9.97 6.47 -3.54
CA LEU A 271 11.10 6.99 -2.72
C LEU A 271 11.71 8.28 -3.29
N ALA A 272 11.91 8.30 -4.61
CA ALA A 272 12.19 9.49 -5.39
C ALA A 272 11.90 9.25 -6.88
N ASN A 273 11.34 10.26 -7.56
CA ASN A 273 11.26 10.32 -9.01
C ASN A 273 11.95 11.59 -9.51
N PHE A 274 13.07 11.49 -10.22
CA PHE A 274 13.64 12.64 -10.90
C PHE A 274 13.16 12.61 -12.36
N PRO A 275 12.09 13.34 -12.71
CA PRO A 275 11.67 13.44 -14.11
C PRO A 275 12.70 14.19 -14.97
N LEU A 276 13.60 14.99 -14.37
CA LEU A 276 14.62 15.78 -15.08
C LEU A 276 14.02 16.83 -16.05
N ASP A 277 12.79 17.24 -15.75
CA ASP A 277 11.93 18.10 -16.55
C ASP A 277 12.12 19.61 -16.30
N GLU A 278 13.17 20.00 -15.58
CA GLU A 278 13.39 21.40 -15.24
C GLU A 278 13.75 22.24 -16.47
N LYS A 279 13.38 23.52 -16.41
CA LYS A 279 13.67 24.49 -17.48
C LYS A 279 15.17 24.63 -17.72
N PRO A 280 15.58 24.95 -18.97
CA PRO A 280 16.96 25.30 -19.28
C PRO A 280 17.55 26.33 -18.30
N GLY A 281 18.76 26.06 -17.81
CA GLY A 281 19.47 26.89 -16.85
C GLY A 281 19.14 26.66 -15.38
N SER A 282 18.26 25.71 -15.04
CA SER A 282 18.06 25.29 -13.64
C SER A 282 19.36 24.73 -13.04
N PRO A 283 19.76 25.13 -11.82
CA PRO A 283 20.96 24.59 -11.16
C PRO A 283 20.70 23.27 -10.42
N ARG A 284 19.50 22.71 -10.53
CA ARG A 284 19.06 21.54 -9.77
C ARG A 284 18.04 20.69 -10.52
N VAL A 285 17.98 19.44 -10.14
CA VAL A 285 16.96 18.44 -10.49
C VAL A 285 16.23 17.99 -9.22
N SER A 286 14.91 17.84 -9.30
CA SER A 286 14.04 17.51 -8.17
C SER A 286 13.51 16.08 -8.28
N GLY A 287 13.59 15.33 -7.19
CA GLY A 287 13.20 13.92 -7.08
C GLY A 287 11.74 13.66 -6.68
N GLY A 288 10.79 14.47 -7.15
CA GLY A 288 9.34 14.31 -6.92
C GLY A 288 8.58 15.62 -7.09
N LEU A 289 7.27 15.64 -6.87
CA LEU A 289 6.50 16.89 -6.77
C LEU A 289 6.84 17.59 -5.43
N GLY A 290 7.28 18.85 -5.49
CA GLY A 290 7.63 19.65 -4.30
C GLY A 290 9.08 19.44 -3.81
N ALA A 291 9.27 19.31 -2.50
CA ALA A 291 10.59 19.25 -1.82
C ALA A 291 11.21 17.84 -1.78
N GLY A 292 11.09 17.09 -2.88
CA GLY A 292 11.78 15.80 -3.05
C GLY A 292 13.31 15.95 -2.95
N PRO A 293 14.07 14.84 -2.92
CA PRO A 293 15.53 14.93 -2.89
C PRO A 293 16.04 15.75 -4.08
N VAL A 294 17.03 16.60 -3.84
CA VAL A 294 17.54 17.54 -4.84
C VAL A 294 18.92 17.09 -5.30
N GLY A 295 19.07 16.87 -6.60
CA GLY A 295 20.37 16.80 -7.26
C GLY A 295 20.81 18.20 -7.68
N ARG A 296 22.02 18.64 -7.34
CA ARG A 296 22.57 19.90 -7.84
C ARG A 296 23.42 19.64 -9.06
N LEU A 297 23.19 20.41 -10.11
CA LEU A 297 24.03 20.41 -11.30
C LEU A 297 25.37 21.06 -10.97
N ALA A 298 26.45 20.49 -11.49
CA ALA A 298 27.80 21.01 -11.33
C ALA A 298 28.69 20.60 -12.51
N GLY A 299 29.83 21.27 -12.62
CA GLY A 299 30.71 21.18 -13.78
C GLY A 299 30.23 22.04 -14.95
N ARG A 300 31.05 22.12 -16.00
CA ARG A 300 30.65 22.74 -17.28
C ARG A 300 30.14 21.60 -18.17
N GLY A 301 28.97 21.77 -18.79
CA GLY A 301 28.37 20.76 -19.68
C GLY A 301 27.30 19.88 -19.05
N ALA A 302 26.59 20.36 -18.01
CA ALA A 302 25.32 19.77 -17.59
C ALA A 302 24.18 20.73 -17.97
N GLU A 303 23.26 20.27 -18.81
CA GLU A 303 22.20 21.10 -19.39
C GLU A 303 20.83 20.43 -19.25
N LEU A 304 19.89 21.14 -18.62
CA LEU A 304 18.49 20.73 -18.53
C LEU A 304 17.67 21.31 -19.67
N GLY A 305 16.54 20.68 -19.99
CA GLY A 305 15.65 21.12 -21.07
C GLY A 305 16.00 20.52 -22.44
N ALA A 306 16.91 19.55 -22.52
CA ALA A 306 17.08 18.74 -23.72
C ALA A 306 15.82 17.91 -23.99
N ALA A 307 15.61 17.46 -25.24
CA ALA A 307 14.45 16.62 -25.56
C ALA A 307 14.54 15.27 -24.83
N GLY A 308 13.59 15.02 -23.92
CA GLY A 308 13.50 13.79 -23.14
C GLY A 308 12.82 12.65 -23.87
N LYS A 309 12.84 11.47 -23.24
CA LYS A 309 11.93 10.37 -23.55
C LYS A 309 10.50 10.72 -23.11
N VAL A 310 10.38 11.38 -21.97
CA VAL A 310 9.16 11.96 -21.42
C VAL A 310 9.48 13.42 -21.11
N GLY A 311 8.81 14.37 -21.78
CA GLY A 311 9.08 15.79 -21.57
C GLY A 311 10.49 16.22 -21.98
N THR A 312 11.26 16.70 -21.01
CA THR A 312 12.62 17.23 -21.11
C THR A 312 13.57 16.49 -20.17
N ALA A 313 14.87 16.59 -20.45
CA ALA A 313 15.86 15.72 -19.80
C ALA A 313 17.17 16.47 -19.47
N LEU A 314 18.02 15.78 -18.71
CA LEU A 314 19.40 16.19 -18.40
C LEU A 314 20.35 15.67 -19.48
N HIS A 315 20.97 16.57 -20.24
CA HIS A 315 22.08 16.28 -21.15
C HIS A 315 23.42 16.57 -20.48
N LEU A 316 24.40 15.68 -20.69
CA LEU A 316 25.76 15.77 -20.18
C LEU A 316 26.77 15.61 -21.33
N ASP A 317 27.89 16.35 -21.25
CA ASP A 317 28.84 16.57 -22.34
C ASP A 317 30.02 15.59 -22.43
N GLY A 318 30.06 14.56 -21.58
CA GLY A 318 31.16 13.60 -21.53
C GLY A 318 32.43 14.07 -20.83
N SER A 319 32.45 15.29 -20.28
CA SER A 319 33.67 15.90 -19.76
C SER A 319 33.62 16.17 -18.25
N SER A 320 32.75 17.08 -17.82
CA SER A 320 32.73 17.54 -16.42
C SER A 320 31.33 17.78 -15.88
N GLY A 321 30.30 17.78 -16.73
CA GLY A 321 28.92 17.93 -16.33
C GLY A 321 28.43 16.73 -15.51
N TYR A 322 27.75 17.01 -14.40
CA TYR A 322 27.01 16.00 -13.61
C TYR A 322 25.90 16.66 -12.80
N ALA A 323 25.03 15.84 -12.23
CA ALA A 323 24.22 16.23 -11.09
C ALA A 323 24.49 15.31 -9.91
N ALA A 324 24.32 15.80 -8.67
CA ALA A 324 24.53 14.97 -7.49
C ALA A 324 23.64 15.39 -6.32
N THR A 325 23.11 14.42 -5.59
CA THR A 325 22.45 14.67 -4.30
C THR A 325 23.49 14.96 -3.21
N SER A 326 23.11 15.68 -2.15
CA SER A 326 24.02 16.03 -1.06
C SER A 326 24.36 14.86 -0.13
N GLY A 327 23.65 13.74 -0.25
CA GLY A 327 23.79 12.56 0.59
C GLY A 327 23.16 11.34 -0.08
N PRO A 328 23.36 10.15 0.49
CA PRO A 328 22.96 8.89 -0.12
C PRO A 328 21.43 8.84 -0.26
N MET A 329 20.96 8.27 -1.36
CA MET A 329 19.53 8.05 -1.63
C MET A 329 19.09 6.63 -1.30
N LEU A 330 20.04 5.71 -1.14
CA LEU A 330 19.82 4.29 -0.83
C LEU A 330 20.74 3.83 0.32
N ASP A 331 20.30 2.91 1.17
CA ASP A 331 21.22 2.03 1.89
C ASP A 331 21.64 0.88 0.96
N THR A 332 22.83 0.99 0.40
CA THR A 332 23.36 -0.01 -0.55
C THR A 332 23.63 -1.37 0.08
N THR A 333 23.45 -1.52 1.39
CA THR A 333 23.47 -2.84 2.04
C THR A 333 22.18 -3.63 1.91
N LYS A 334 21.08 -2.96 1.53
CA LYS A 334 19.73 -3.50 1.40
C LYS A 334 19.38 -3.83 -0.04
N SER A 335 18.27 -4.55 -0.24
CA SER A 335 17.72 -4.74 -1.58
C SER A 335 17.30 -3.38 -2.13
N PHE A 336 17.56 -3.12 -3.41
CA PHE A 336 17.15 -1.88 -4.06
C PHE A 336 17.06 -2.04 -5.57
N SER A 337 16.33 -1.13 -6.20
CA SER A 337 16.38 -0.90 -7.64
C SER A 337 16.63 0.57 -7.98
N VAL A 338 17.32 0.78 -9.10
CA VAL A 338 17.52 2.09 -9.73
C VAL A 338 17.20 1.96 -11.20
N SER A 339 16.44 2.91 -11.75
CA SER A 339 16.12 2.92 -13.18
C SER A 339 16.28 4.31 -13.78
N ALA A 340 16.54 4.35 -15.08
CA ALA A 340 16.62 5.57 -15.87
C ALA A 340 16.29 5.26 -17.34
N TRP A 341 15.68 6.21 -18.03
CA TRP A 341 15.81 6.29 -19.48
C TRP A 341 17.15 6.93 -19.81
N VAL A 342 17.90 6.31 -20.72
CA VAL A 342 19.21 6.80 -21.14
C VAL A 342 19.32 6.81 -22.66
N LYS A 343 20.07 7.78 -23.18
CA LYS A 343 20.43 7.87 -24.59
C LYS A 343 21.86 8.31 -24.71
N LEU A 344 22.71 7.44 -25.25
CA LEU A 344 24.11 7.75 -25.53
C LEU A 344 24.24 8.61 -26.78
N ASP A 345 25.12 9.61 -26.75
CA ASP A 345 25.47 10.38 -27.94
C ASP A 345 26.58 9.68 -28.74
N ASP A 346 27.52 9.03 -28.06
CA ASP A 346 28.48 8.13 -28.67
C ASP A 346 28.85 6.93 -27.78
N LYS A 347 29.82 6.14 -28.22
CA LYS A 347 30.26 4.88 -27.59
C LYS A 347 31.78 4.85 -27.39
N LYS A 348 32.43 6.01 -27.36
CA LYS A 348 33.88 6.16 -27.38
C LYS A 348 34.52 5.81 -26.05
N GLU A 349 33.85 6.02 -24.92
CA GLU A 349 34.38 5.71 -23.59
C GLU A 349 33.36 4.94 -22.73
N ASN A 350 33.75 4.55 -21.52
CA ASN A 350 32.76 4.11 -20.53
C ASN A 350 31.96 5.33 -20.06
N TYR A 351 30.65 5.17 -19.96
CA TYR A 351 29.74 6.26 -19.60
C TYR A 351 28.81 5.83 -18.49
N THR A 352 28.95 6.44 -17.30
CA THR A 352 28.13 6.14 -16.13
C THR A 352 26.89 7.01 -16.09
N PHE A 353 25.72 6.39 -16.00
CA PHE A 353 24.44 7.10 -15.87
C PHE A 353 24.11 7.40 -14.41
N LEU A 354 24.15 6.36 -13.57
CA LEU A 354 23.84 6.46 -12.14
C LEU A 354 24.88 5.72 -11.31
N SER A 355 25.30 6.34 -10.20
CA SER A 355 26.12 5.66 -9.18
C SER A 355 25.85 6.27 -7.80
N GLN A 356 26.19 5.57 -6.71
CA GLN A 356 26.23 6.17 -5.37
C GLN A 356 27.63 6.04 -4.78
N ALA A 357 28.26 7.16 -4.49
CA ALA A 357 29.66 7.21 -4.08
C ALA A 357 29.86 6.62 -2.67
N GLY A 358 31.00 5.94 -2.45
CA GLY A 358 31.57 5.63 -1.14
C GLY A 358 32.77 6.56 -0.85
N ASN A 359 33.73 6.10 -0.06
CA ASN A 359 34.95 6.85 0.25
C ASN A 359 36.08 6.62 -0.75
N HIS A 360 36.12 5.43 -1.37
CA HIS A 360 37.14 5.01 -2.33
C HIS A 360 36.54 4.43 -3.63
N ALA A 361 35.36 3.80 -3.53
CA ALA A 361 34.63 3.26 -4.68
C ALA A 361 33.13 3.61 -4.60
N SER A 362 32.36 3.40 -5.65
CA SER A 362 30.89 3.58 -5.62
C SER A 362 30.19 2.28 -5.25
N GLY A 363 29.13 2.31 -4.44
CA GLY A 363 28.40 1.11 -4.02
C GLY A 363 27.77 0.35 -5.19
N PHE A 364 27.22 1.09 -6.15
CA PHE A 364 26.75 0.56 -7.43
C PHE A 364 27.08 1.50 -8.58
N GLN A 365 26.92 0.99 -9.79
CA GLN A 365 27.09 1.73 -11.03
C GLN A 365 26.18 1.16 -12.12
N LEU A 366 25.38 2.01 -12.76
CA LEU A 366 24.61 1.71 -13.97
C LEU A 366 25.23 2.47 -15.14
N TYR A 367 25.77 1.77 -16.13
CA TYR A 367 26.65 2.38 -17.13
C TYR A 367 26.70 1.62 -18.46
N TYR A 368 27.26 2.28 -19.47
CA TYR A 368 27.73 1.65 -20.71
C TYR A 368 29.22 1.31 -20.60
N SER A 369 29.57 0.08 -20.98
CA SER A 369 30.96 -0.36 -21.07
C SER A 369 31.45 -0.40 -22.52
N LYS A 370 32.47 0.41 -22.84
CA LYS A 370 33.18 0.38 -24.14
C LYS A 370 33.85 -0.97 -24.40
N THR A 371 34.49 -1.54 -23.38
CA THR A 371 35.24 -2.80 -23.50
C THR A 371 34.36 -3.97 -23.89
N TYR A 372 33.14 -4.03 -23.34
CA TYR A 372 32.20 -5.12 -23.62
C TYR A 372 31.16 -4.77 -24.70
N ASP A 373 31.09 -3.50 -25.07
CA ASP A 373 30.02 -2.92 -25.88
C ASP A 373 28.61 -3.23 -25.35
N LYS A 374 28.40 -3.09 -24.04
CA LYS A 374 27.18 -3.55 -23.35
C LYS A 374 26.66 -2.55 -22.34
N TRP A 375 25.36 -2.64 -22.05
CA TRP A 375 24.77 -2.05 -20.86
C TRP A 375 25.11 -2.90 -19.65
N VAL A 376 25.43 -2.27 -18.53
CA VAL A 376 25.92 -3.00 -17.36
C VAL A 376 25.43 -2.37 -16.06
N PHE A 377 25.01 -3.24 -15.14
CA PHE A 377 24.83 -2.89 -13.73
C PHE A 377 25.92 -3.58 -12.90
N ASN A 378 26.72 -2.78 -12.18
CA ASN A 378 27.85 -3.23 -11.38
C ASN A 378 27.65 -2.96 -9.90
N ARG A 379 28.25 -3.81 -9.08
CA ARG A 379 28.56 -3.52 -7.67
C ARG A 379 30.02 -3.78 -7.35
N HIS A 380 30.62 -2.87 -6.60
CA HIS A 380 31.96 -3.02 -6.05
C HIS A 380 31.88 -3.86 -4.77
N ALA A 381 32.79 -4.80 -4.56
CA ALA A 381 32.73 -5.75 -3.44
C ALA A 381 33.07 -5.11 -2.07
N SER A 382 33.78 -3.98 -2.08
CA SER A 382 34.22 -3.24 -0.88
C SER A 382 34.46 -1.75 -1.21
N ASP A 383 34.50 -0.90 -0.19
CA ASP A 383 34.90 0.50 -0.30
C ASP A 383 36.42 0.67 -0.23
N THR A 384 37.13 0.11 -1.20
CA THR A 384 38.60 0.14 -1.26
C THR A 384 39.09 0.26 -2.70
N ASP A 385 40.26 0.84 -2.89
CA ASP A 385 40.93 0.87 -4.19
C ASP A 385 41.11 -0.53 -4.77
N GLY A 386 40.93 -0.66 -6.09
CA GLY A 386 41.11 -1.93 -6.80
C GLY A 386 40.13 -3.03 -6.41
N THR A 387 39.03 -2.70 -5.71
CA THR A 387 38.00 -3.67 -5.29
C THR A 387 37.44 -4.45 -6.47
N GLN A 388 37.08 -5.71 -6.21
CA GLN A 388 36.46 -6.59 -7.20
C GLN A 388 35.12 -6.00 -7.65
N ILE A 389 34.85 -6.06 -8.96
CA ILE A 389 33.63 -5.55 -9.56
C ILE A 389 32.81 -6.74 -10.08
N ILE A 390 31.61 -6.90 -9.52
CA ILE A 390 30.61 -7.88 -9.94
C ILE A 390 29.68 -7.19 -10.95
N ARG A 391 29.34 -7.88 -12.03
CA ARG A 391 28.62 -7.29 -13.17
C ARG A 391 27.45 -8.15 -13.63
N SER A 392 26.29 -7.52 -13.83
CA SER A 392 25.23 -8.04 -14.69
C SER A 392 25.25 -7.23 -16.00
N MET A 393 25.43 -7.91 -17.13
CA MET A 393 25.66 -7.28 -18.44
C MET A 393 24.53 -7.65 -19.40
N SER A 394 24.18 -6.75 -20.32
CA SER A 394 23.19 -7.05 -21.35
C SER A 394 23.65 -8.16 -22.29
N ASP A 395 22.72 -8.97 -22.80
CA ASP A 395 23.03 -10.00 -23.80
C ASP A 395 23.39 -9.37 -25.15
N THR A 396 22.72 -8.28 -25.49
CA THR A 396 22.89 -7.54 -26.74
C THR A 396 23.80 -6.32 -26.57
N THR A 397 24.36 -5.86 -27.69
CA THR A 397 25.21 -4.66 -27.73
C THR A 397 24.42 -3.39 -27.51
N ALA A 398 25.02 -2.39 -26.85
CA ALA A 398 24.39 -1.09 -26.67
C ALA A 398 24.26 -0.32 -27.99
N VAL A 399 23.19 0.46 -28.15
CA VAL A 399 22.92 1.25 -29.37
C VAL A 399 22.90 2.73 -29.00
N ALA A 400 23.79 3.52 -29.59
CA ALA A 400 23.81 4.98 -29.44
C ALA A 400 22.65 5.65 -30.19
N GLY A 401 22.27 6.85 -29.76
CA GLY A 401 21.21 7.65 -30.36
C GLY A 401 19.79 7.14 -30.11
N THR A 402 19.60 6.04 -29.37
CA THR A 402 18.29 5.45 -29.07
C THR A 402 18.02 5.47 -27.57
N TRP A 403 16.81 5.91 -27.18
CA TRP A 403 16.36 5.81 -25.80
C TRP A 403 16.22 4.36 -25.37
N THR A 404 16.90 4.00 -24.29
CA THR A 404 16.87 2.68 -23.68
C THR A 404 16.55 2.83 -22.20
N GLN A 405 15.59 2.06 -21.69
CA GLN A 405 15.34 2.01 -20.25
C GLN A 405 16.29 1.01 -19.63
N LEU A 406 17.06 1.42 -18.63
CA LEU A 406 17.91 0.54 -17.86
C LEU A 406 17.40 0.47 -16.42
N THR A 407 17.42 -0.71 -15.83
CA THR A 407 17.12 -0.91 -14.41
C THR A 407 18.13 -1.85 -13.78
N GLY A 408 18.82 -1.39 -12.75
CA GLY A 408 19.70 -2.22 -11.93
C GLY A 408 18.99 -2.61 -10.65
N VAL A 409 18.97 -3.91 -10.34
CA VAL A 409 18.40 -4.47 -9.12
C VAL A 409 19.51 -5.17 -8.35
N TYR A 410 19.64 -4.85 -7.06
CA TYR A 410 20.37 -5.69 -6.11
C TYR A 410 19.37 -6.33 -5.17
N ASP A 411 19.44 -7.65 -5.07
CA ASP A 411 18.68 -8.43 -4.12
C ASP A 411 19.64 -8.92 -3.03
N ARG A 412 19.43 -8.42 -1.80
CA ARG A 412 20.23 -8.78 -0.64
C ARG A 412 20.01 -10.23 -0.21
N GLU A 413 18.79 -10.73 -0.33
CA GLU A 413 18.42 -12.06 0.14
C GLU A 413 18.92 -13.12 -0.83
N ALA A 414 18.64 -12.95 -2.11
CA ALA A 414 19.16 -13.79 -3.18
C ALA A 414 20.68 -13.63 -3.35
N ARG A 415 21.27 -12.55 -2.82
CA ARG A 415 22.68 -12.17 -2.99
C ARG A 415 23.03 -12.08 -4.47
N THR A 416 22.17 -11.42 -5.25
CA THR A 416 22.35 -11.26 -6.69
C THR A 416 22.21 -9.82 -7.10
N ILE A 417 22.86 -9.49 -8.22
CA ILE A 417 22.62 -8.25 -8.95
C ILE A 417 22.08 -8.61 -10.33
N GLN A 418 21.16 -7.81 -10.85
CA GLN A 418 20.56 -8.02 -12.15
C GLN A 418 20.32 -6.69 -12.86
N LEU A 419 20.70 -6.64 -14.13
CA LEU A 419 20.32 -5.60 -15.06
C LEU A 419 19.03 -6.01 -15.78
N PHE A 420 18.17 -5.04 -16.05
CA PHE A 420 17.06 -5.12 -17.00
C PHE A 420 17.25 -4.06 -18.07
N VAL A 421 16.98 -4.43 -19.33
CA VAL A 421 17.04 -3.53 -20.49
C VAL A 421 15.67 -3.51 -21.14
N ASN A 422 15.00 -2.36 -21.17
CA ASN A 422 13.60 -2.22 -21.60
C ASN A 422 12.68 -3.24 -20.91
N SER A 423 12.81 -3.34 -19.59
CA SER A 423 12.10 -4.28 -18.72
C SER A 423 12.43 -5.77 -18.95
N GLN A 424 13.36 -6.11 -19.85
CA GLN A 424 13.79 -7.49 -20.07
C GLN A 424 14.96 -7.86 -19.16
N PRO A 425 14.86 -8.94 -18.37
CA PRO A 425 15.93 -9.38 -17.48
C PRO A 425 17.18 -9.78 -18.27
N GLN A 426 18.35 -9.42 -17.76
CA GLN A 426 19.65 -9.84 -18.26
C GLN A 426 20.26 -10.87 -17.27
N PRO A 427 21.36 -11.56 -17.64
CA PRO A 427 22.01 -12.53 -16.77
C PRO A 427 22.35 -11.97 -15.38
N GLN A 428 21.95 -12.68 -14.33
CA GLN A 428 22.26 -12.33 -12.95
C GLN A 428 23.73 -12.60 -12.62
N ALA A 429 24.24 -11.91 -11.59
CA ALA A 429 25.54 -12.22 -11.00
C ALA A 429 25.46 -12.26 -9.48
N THR A 430 26.14 -13.22 -8.87
CA THR A 430 26.20 -13.36 -7.41
C THR A 430 27.01 -12.24 -6.78
N PHE A 431 26.45 -11.60 -5.76
CA PHE A 431 27.04 -10.52 -4.99
C PHE A 431 26.78 -10.73 -3.49
N THR A 432 27.82 -11.05 -2.72
CA THR A 432 27.69 -11.51 -1.32
C THR A 432 28.26 -10.56 -0.27
N THR A 433 28.90 -9.45 -0.67
CA THR A 433 29.60 -8.54 0.25
C THR A 433 29.01 -7.12 0.22
N PRO A 434 27.73 -6.92 0.61
CA PRO A 434 27.14 -5.60 0.68
C PRO A 434 27.87 -4.71 1.68
N TRP A 435 28.09 -3.46 1.28
CA TRP A 435 28.65 -2.42 2.12
C TRP A 435 27.93 -1.11 1.85
N ARG A 436 27.99 -0.19 2.82
CA ARG A 436 27.21 1.04 2.80
C ARG A 436 27.97 2.18 2.13
N ALA A 437 27.61 2.50 0.90
CA ALA A 437 28.05 3.71 0.21
C ALA A 437 27.37 4.95 0.80
N GLN A 438 28.14 5.81 1.47
CA GLN A 438 27.63 6.94 2.26
C GLN A 438 27.56 8.27 1.49
N GLY A 439 28.12 8.32 0.28
CA GLY A 439 28.13 9.50 -0.58
C GLY A 439 26.82 9.69 -1.35
N GLY A 440 26.70 10.85 -2.00
CA GLY A 440 25.51 11.20 -2.78
C GLY A 440 25.28 10.30 -4.00
N LEU A 441 24.02 10.20 -4.42
CA LEU A 441 23.68 9.69 -5.74
C LEU A 441 24.22 10.64 -6.80
N GLN A 442 24.86 10.08 -7.81
CA GLN A 442 25.49 10.78 -8.92
C GLN A 442 24.72 10.47 -10.20
N PHE A 443 24.49 11.52 -10.98
CA PHE A 443 23.97 11.46 -12.34
C PHE A 443 25.14 11.79 -13.26
N GLY A 444 25.58 10.82 -14.06
CA GLY A 444 26.56 11.05 -15.10
C GLY A 444 28.02 10.81 -14.77
N ARG A 445 28.38 10.21 -13.63
CA ARG A 445 29.78 9.91 -13.27
C ARG A 445 29.93 8.80 -12.23
N LEU A 446 31.14 8.23 -12.15
CA LEU A 446 31.55 7.21 -11.18
C LEU A 446 32.62 7.75 -10.23
N TYR A 447 32.55 7.40 -8.95
CA TYR A 447 33.67 7.53 -8.02
C TYR A 447 34.40 6.20 -7.85
N TYR A 448 35.70 6.14 -8.13
CA TYR A 448 36.52 4.93 -8.05
C TYR A 448 38.01 5.28 -7.89
N ASN A 449 38.76 4.54 -7.08
CA ASN A 449 40.18 4.77 -6.80
C ASN A 449 40.50 6.23 -6.45
N ASP A 450 39.73 6.81 -5.52
CA ASP A 450 39.85 8.19 -5.04
C ASP A 450 39.73 9.28 -6.13
N ALA A 451 39.10 8.96 -7.26
CA ALA A 451 38.89 9.90 -8.35
C ALA A 451 37.52 9.75 -9.04
N TRP A 452 37.09 10.83 -9.69
CA TRP A 452 35.88 10.87 -10.51
C TRP A 452 36.22 10.44 -11.95
N HIS A 453 35.44 9.48 -12.47
CA HIS A 453 35.63 8.86 -13.77
C HIS A 453 34.32 8.75 -14.57
N GLU A 454 34.45 8.36 -15.84
CA GLU A 454 33.34 7.90 -16.68
C GLU A 454 32.19 8.91 -16.83
N HIS A 455 32.55 10.17 -17.04
CA HIS A 455 31.60 11.26 -17.27
C HIS A 455 30.76 10.98 -18.51
N LEU A 456 29.43 10.97 -18.36
CA LEU A 456 28.48 10.63 -19.43
C LEU A 456 28.50 11.65 -20.57
N ASP A 457 28.64 11.16 -21.80
CA ASP A 457 28.28 11.87 -23.04
C ASP A 457 26.92 11.36 -23.54
N GLY A 458 25.86 12.08 -23.20
CA GLY A 458 24.50 11.67 -23.50
C GLY A 458 23.44 12.25 -22.58
N THR A 459 22.22 11.70 -22.68
CA THR A 459 21.03 12.21 -22.01
C THR A 459 20.46 11.19 -21.03
N ILE A 460 20.02 11.64 -19.85
CA ILE A 460 19.34 10.86 -18.81
C ILE A 460 17.96 11.48 -18.57
N ASP A 461 16.93 10.63 -18.41
CA ASP A 461 15.55 11.03 -18.18
C ASP A 461 14.84 10.04 -17.22
N ASP A 462 13.80 10.51 -16.51
CA ASP A 462 12.89 9.75 -15.63
C ASP A 462 13.62 8.72 -14.75
N VAL A 463 14.45 9.22 -13.84
CA VAL A 463 15.24 8.41 -12.91
C VAL A 463 14.40 8.04 -11.70
N ARG A 464 14.27 6.74 -11.45
CA ARG A 464 13.49 6.21 -10.32
C ARG A 464 14.36 5.38 -9.41
N ILE A 465 14.11 5.53 -8.11
CA ILE A 465 14.88 4.88 -7.05
C ILE A 465 13.90 4.19 -6.11
N SER A 466 14.21 2.96 -5.73
CA SER A 466 13.44 2.20 -4.74
C SER A 466 14.38 1.38 -3.88
N GLU A 467 14.19 1.44 -2.57
CA GLU A 467 14.80 0.59 -1.55
C GLU A 467 13.74 -0.43 -1.15
N GLN A 468 14.17 -1.65 -0.83
CA GLN A 468 13.29 -2.71 -0.34
C GLN A 468 13.90 -3.27 0.94
N ASP A 469 13.12 -3.27 2.02
CA ASP A 469 13.31 -4.27 3.06
C ASP A 469 12.93 -5.65 2.54
N ALA A 470 13.54 -6.65 3.16
CA ALA A 470 13.38 -8.08 2.92
C ALA A 470 11.95 -8.65 2.99
N ASP A 471 10.89 -7.83 3.00
CA ASP A 471 9.48 -8.26 2.98
C ASP A 471 8.66 -7.43 1.96
N GLY A 472 9.22 -7.17 0.77
CA GLY A 472 8.42 -6.76 -0.38
C GLY A 472 7.59 -7.95 -0.88
N PRO A 473 6.34 -7.76 -1.37
CA PRO A 473 5.56 -8.87 -1.89
C PRO A 473 6.39 -9.49 -2.99
N CYS A 474 6.52 -10.81 -2.96
CA CYS A 474 6.98 -11.49 -4.14
C CYS A 474 6.17 -10.96 -5.31
N LEU A 475 6.80 -10.47 -6.38
CA LEU A 475 6.11 -10.09 -7.62
C LEU A 475 5.45 -11.30 -8.31
N ALA A 476 5.31 -12.41 -7.58
CA ALA A 476 4.54 -13.55 -7.98
C ALA A 476 3.05 -13.23 -7.84
N PRO A 477 2.23 -13.62 -8.83
CA PRO A 477 0.80 -13.45 -8.79
C PRO A 477 0.20 -14.00 -7.49
N ASP A 478 -0.89 -13.37 -7.05
CA ASP A 478 -1.70 -13.85 -5.95
C ASP A 478 -2.08 -15.31 -6.16
N ALA A 479 -2.03 -16.10 -5.09
CA ALA A 479 -2.44 -17.48 -5.08
C ALA A 479 -3.96 -17.54 -4.91
N ILE A 480 -4.65 -17.89 -5.98
CA ILE A 480 -6.10 -18.02 -5.98
C ILE A 480 -6.47 -19.51 -5.99
N GLY A 481 -7.00 -19.99 -4.87
CA GLY A 481 -7.40 -21.39 -4.73
C GLY A 481 -8.64 -21.70 -5.56
N HIS A 482 -8.49 -22.41 -6.68
CA HIS A 482 -9.59 -22.75 -7.59
C HIS A 482 -10.54 -23.73 -6.91
N ARG A 483 -11.77 -23.27 -6.60
CA ARG A 483 -12.76 -24.03 -5.82
C ARG A 483 -12.24 -24.45 -4.44
N GLY A 484 -11.32 -23.67 -3.88
CA GLY A 484 -10.54 -24.00 -2.68
C GLY A 484 -9.19 -24.64 -3.03
N ALA A 485 -8.80 -25.66 -2.27
CA ALA A 485 -7.63 -26.50 -2.50
C ALA A 485 -8.08 -27.93 -2.85
N PRO A 486 -8.50 -28.20 -4.11
CA PRO A 486 -9.04 -29.49 -4.54
C PRO A 486 -8.05 -30.66 -4.42
N GLU A 487 -6.75 -30.36 -4.32
CA GLU A 487 -5.69 -31.31 -4.03
C GLU A 487 -5.68 -31.80 -2.57
N LEU A 488 -6.29 -31.05 -1.64
CA LEU A 488 -6.34 -31.38 -0.21
C LEU A 488 -7.73 -31.85 0.26
N ALA A 489 -8.80 -31.29 -0.31
CA ALA A 489 -10.18 -31.65 0.01
C ALA A 489 -11.09 -31.43 -1.21
N PRO A 490 -12.23 -32.14 -1.33
CA PRO A 490 -13.07 -32.07 -2.52
C PRO A 490 -13.48 -30.63 -2.89
N GLU A 491 -13.40 -30.31 -4.19
CA GLU A 491 -13.70 -28.98 -4.74
C GLU A 491 -15.02 -28.40 -4.19
N ASN A 492 -15.07 -27.08 -3.99
CA ASN A 492 -16.28 -26.36 -3.59
C ASN A 492 -16.91 -26.87 -2.26
N THR A 493 -16.10 -27.44 -1.37
CA THR A 493 -16.48 -27.72 0.02
C THR A 493 -15.94 -26.65 0.97
N MET A 494 -16.58 -26.47 2.13
CA MET A 494 -16.00 -25.63 3.20
C MET A 494 -14.59 -26.10 3.56
N ALA A 495 -14.35 -27.41 3.60
CA ALA A 495 -13.03 -27.97 3.92
C ALA A 495 -11.97 -27.58 2.87
N SER A 496 -12.32 -27.57 1.58
CA SER A 496 -11.40 -27.18 0.51
C SER A 496 -11.10 -25.69 0.52
N LEU A 497 -12.12 -24.85 0.72
CA LEU A 497 -11.94 -23.39 0.86
C LEU A 497 -11.08 -23.05 2.08
N GLU A 498 -11.37 -23.65 3.23
CA GLU A 498 -10.60 -23.43 4.45
C GLU A 498 -9.18 -24.00 4.37
N ALA A 499 -8.96 -25.11 3.65
CA ALA A 499 -7.63 -25.65 3.42
C ALA A 499 -6.75 -24.74 2.54
N ALA A 500 -7.33 -24.07 1.54
CA ALA A 500 -6.61 -23.05 0.77
C ALA A 500 -6.18 -21.87 1.66
N VAL A 501 -7.08 -21.37 2.51
CA VAL A 501 -6.78 -20.31 3.48
C VAL A 501 -5.69 -20.74 4.46
N ASP A 502 -5.83 -21.92 5.07
CA ASP A 502 -4.84 -22.47 6.01
C ASP A 502 -3.46 -22.67 5.35
N GLY A 503 -3.45 -22.92 4.03
CA GLY A 503 -2.23 -23.02 3.23
C GLY A 503 -1.55 -21.68 2.96
N GLY A 504 -2.23 -20.56 3.21
CA GLY A 504 -1.73 -19.20 2.97
C GLY A 504 -2.13 -18.60 1.62
N ALA A 505 -3.24 -19.07 1.02
CA ALA A 505 -3.76 -18.48 -0.22
C ALA A 505 -4.23 -17.02 0.02
N ASP A 506 -3.95 -16.14 -0.94
CA ASP A 506 -4.37 -14.73 -0.87
C ASP A 506 -5.85 -14.58 -1.23
N TRP A 507 -6.34 -15.47 -2.09
CA TRP A 507 -7.74 -15.56 -2.50
C TRP A 507 -8.23 -17.01 -2.46
N VAL A 508 -9.53 -17.17 -2.21
CA VAL A 508 -10.25 -18.40 -2.56
C VAL A 508 -11.26 -18.12 -3.65
N GLU A 509 -11.31 -18.99 -4.65
CA GLU A 509 -12.30 -18.96 -5.72
C GLU A 509 -13.38 -20.00 -5.45
N THR A 510 -14.64 -19.68 -5.77
CA THR A 510 -15.76 -20.60 -5.61
C THR A 510 -16.91 -20.30 -6.58
N ASP A 511 -17.66 -21.33 -6.93
CA ASP A 511 -18.74 -21.26 -7.90
C ASP A 511 -20.12 -21.21 -7.22
N VAL A 512 -20.94 -20.21 -7.52
CA VAL A 512 -22.32 -20.14 -7.03
C VAL A 512 -23.35 -20.40 -8.14
N GLN A 513 -24.34 -21.20 -7.79
CA GLN A 513 -25.54 -21.49 -8.58
C GLN A 513 -26.80 -21.43 -7.71
N PHE A 514 -27.97 -21.39 -8.34
CA PHE A 514 -29.25 -21.27 -7.65
C PHE A 514 -30.09 -22.53 -7.80
N THR A 515 -30.66 -22.97 -6.69
CA THR A 515 -31.60 -24.09 -6.64
C THR A 515 -32.96 -23.72 -7.23
N LYS A 516 -33.85 -24.71 -7.40
CA LYS A 516 -35.23 -24.51 -7.84
C LYS A 516 -35.98 -23.46 -7.02
N ASP A 517 -35.74 -23.41 -5.72
CA ASP A 517 -36.28 -22.45 -4.74
C ASP A 517 -35.38 -21.23 -4.50
N LYS A 518 -34.50 -20.94 -5.47
CA LYS A 518 -33.69 -19.72 -5.58
C LYS A 518 -32.72 -19.51 -4.42
N GLN A 519 -32.25 -20.59 -3.81
CA GLN A 519 -31.21 -20.52 -2.77
C GLN A 519 -29.82 -20.67 -3.41
N PRO A 520 -28.85 -19.79 -3.09
CA PRO A 520 -27.51 -19.88 -3.63
C PRO A 520 -26.71 -20.99 -2.95
N VAL A 521 -26.24 -21.94 -3.75
CA VAL A 521 -25.43 -23.09 -3.36
C VAL A 521 -24.10 -23.08 -4.10
N ILE A 522 -23.09 -23.67 -3.48
CA ILE A 522 -21.72 -23.68 -3.96
C ILE A 522 -21.46 -24.96 -4.74
N LEU A 523 -21.44 -24.86 -6.08
CA LEU A 523 -21.28 -25.99 -6.99
C LEU A 523 -20.91 -25.51 -8.40
N HIS A 524 -19.96 -26.18 -9.05
CA HIS A 524 -19.47 -25.81 -10.38
C HIS A 524 -20.40 -26.20 -11.54
N ASP A 525 -20.74 -27.48 -11.64
CA ASP A 525 -21.47 -28.06 -12.78
C ASP A 525 -22.97 -27.74 -12.71
N ALA A 526 -23.66 -27.67 -13.84
CA ALA A 526 -25.13 -27.53 -13.85
C ALA A 526 -25.87 -28.72 -13.21
N THR A 527 -25.18 -29.84 -12.97
CA THR A 527 -25.70 -31.09 -12.40
C THR A 527 -24.88 -31.54 -11.21
N VAL A 528 -25.52 -32.18 -10.22
CA VAL A 528 -24.84 -32.65 -9.00
C VAL A 528 -24.06 -33.96 -9.20
N ASP A 529 -24.26 -34.64 -10.33
CA ASP A 529 -23.85 -36.03 -10.60
C ASP A 529 -22.34 -36.28 -10.48
N ARG A 530 -21.50 -35.35 -10.96
CA ARG A 530 -20.05 -35.54 -10.99
C ARG A 530 -19.46 -35.56 -9.58
N THR A 531 -19.81 -34.58 -8.75
CA THR A 531 -19.16 -34.35 -7.46
C THR A 531 -19.93 -34.90 -6.27
N THR A 532 -21.17 -35.37 -6.43
CA THR A 532 -22.00 -35.88 -5.33
C THR A 532 -22.51 -37.31 -5.56
N ASP A 533 -23.17 -37.88 -4.55
CA ASP A 533 -23.93 -39.13 -4.62
C ASP A 533 -25.34 -38.99 -5.22
N GLY A 534 -25.74 -37.78 -5.62
CA GLY A 534 -27.03 -37.48 -6.24
C GLY A 534 -27.02 -37.50 -7.76
N THR A 535 -28.18 -37.20 -8.35
CA THR A 535 -28.35 -36.97 -9.79
C THR A 535 -29.35 -35.85 -10.04
N GLY A 536 -29.15 -35.09 -11.12
CA GLY A 536 -30.07 -34.07 -11.58
C GLY A 536 -29.48 -32.67 -11.61
N ARG A 537 -30.22 -31.75 -12.23
CA ARG A 537 -29.79 -30.36 -12.36
C ARG A 537 -30.00 -29.57 -11.08
N VAL A 538 -29.07 -28.67 -10.77
CA VAL A 538 -29.15 -27.81 -9.56
C VAL A 538 -30.43 -26.97 -9.57
N ASP A 539 -30.79 -26.39 -10.71
CA ASP A 539 -32.00 -25.58 -10.91
C ASP A 539 -33.33 -26.37 -10.86
N GLN A 540 -33.27 -27.69 -10.75
CA GLN A 540 -34.43 -28.58 -10.61
C GLN A 540 -34.56 -29.19 -9.22
N LEU A 541 -33.53 -29.06 -8.38
CA LEU A 541 -33.50 -29.54 -7.00
C LEU A 541 -33.76 -28.38 -6.05
N THR A 542 -34.46 -28.63 -4.95
CA THR A 542 -34.61 -27.66 -3.85
C THR A 542 -33.35 -27.61 -2.99
N ALA A 543 -33.15 -26.51 -2.25
CA ALA A 543 -32.03 -26.39 -1.32
C ALA A 543 -31.99 -27.52 -0.28
N ALA A 544 -33.16 -27.97 0.17
CA ALA A 544 -33.28 -29.10 1.10
C ALA A 544 -32.90 -30.45 0.48
N GLU A 545 -33.05 -30.63 -0.84
CA GLU A 545 -32.57 -31.82 -1.56
C GLU A 545 -31.05 -31.75 -1.75
N VAL A 546 -30.52 -30.59 -2.17
CA VAL A 546 -29.07 -30.37 -2.35
C VAL A 546 -28.32 -30.53 -1.03
N ALA A 547 -28.84 -30.01 0.08
CA ALA A 547 -28.21 -30.11 1.41
C ALA A 547 -28.10 -31.55 1.94
N ARG A 548 -28.87 -32.51 1.38
CA ARG A 548 -28.81 -33.93 1.74
C ARG A 548 -27.74 -34.70 0.98
N LEU A 549 -27.21 -34.14 -0.10
CA LEU A 549 -26.20 -34.80 -0.92
C LEU A 549 -24.87 -34.91 -0.20
N THR A 550 -24.17 -36.00 -0.43
CA THR A 550 -22.79 -36.20 0.03
C THR A 550 -21.84 -35.92 -1.12
N ILE A 551 -20.88 -35.02 -0.91
CA ILE A 551 -19.81 -34.80 -1.88
C ILE A 551 -18.90 -36.04 -1.86
N LYS A 552 -18.53 -36.53 -3.05
CA LYS A 552 -17.58 -37.64 -3.21
C LYS A 552 -16.23 -37.20 -2.63
N GLY A 553 -15.71 -37.96 -1.67
CA GLY A 553 -14.55 -37.57 -0.86
C GLY A 553 -14.90 -36.92 0.48
N GLY A 554 -16.19 -36.70 0.75
CA GLY A 554 -16.70 -36.26 2.06
C GLY A 554 -17.24 -34.83 2.06
N GLY A 555 -18.08 -34.54 3.06
CA GLY A 555 -18.71 -33.22 3.23
C GLY A 555 -20.09 -33.08 2.59
N ARG A 556 -20.62 -31.85 2.67
CA ARG A 556 -21.92 -31.43 2.14
C ARG A 556 -21.72 -30.26 1.17
N VAL A 557 -22.64 -30.12 0.22
CA VAL A 557 -22.70 -28.94 -0.66
C VAL A 557 -22.93 -27.69 0.20
N PRO A 558 -21.98 -26.73 0.23
CA PRO A 558 -22.16 -25.50 1.00
C PRO A 558 -23.21 -24.57 0.38
N THR A 559 -23.79 -23.71 1.21
CA THR A 559 -24.54 -22.53 0.77
C THR A 559 -23.60 -21.33 0.66
N LEU A 560 -23.94 -20.34 -0.16
CA LEU A 560 -23.17 -19.09 -0.21
C LEU A 560 -23.11 -18.41 1.17
N GLN A 561 -24.20 -18.49 1.95
CA GLN A 561 -24.22 -17.93 3.31
C GLN A 561 -23.18 -18.58 4.23
N GLN A 562 -22.94 -19.89 4.11
CA GLN A 562 -21.93 -20.58 4.92
C GLN A 562 -20.52 -20.11 4.54
N VAL A 563 -20.24 -19.92 3.25
CA VAL A 563 -18.95 -19.39 2.77
C VAL A 563 -18.73 -17.98 3.31
N LEU A 564 -19.71 -17.08 3.13
CA LEU A 564 -19.61 -15.68 3.58
C LEU A 564 -19.51 -15.51 5.11
N ASN A 565 -20.00 -16.51 5.87
CA ASN A 565 -19.92 -16.52 7.33
C ASN A 565 -18.70 -17.26 7.88
N SER A 566 -17.90 -17.94 7.06
CA SER A 566 -16.73 -18.68 7.56
C SER A 566 -15.64 -17.70 8.00
N PRO A 567 -15.18 -17.75 9.28
CA PRO A 567 -14.13 -16.85 9.77
C PRO A 567 -12.83 -16.93 8.96
N LYS A 568 -12.49 -18.11 8.44
CA LYS A 568 -11.30 -18.33 7.61
C LYS A 568 -11.46 -17.71 6.22
N VAL A 569 -12.58 -17.97 5.54
CA VAL A 569 -12.82 -17.36 4.22
C VAL A 569 -12.84 -15.82 4.33
N ARG A 570 -13.36 -15.29 5.43
CA ARG A 570 -13.39 -13.84 5.70
C ARG A 570 -12.01 -13.21 5.95
N SER A 571 -10.96 -14.00 6.23
CA SER A 571 -9.61 -13.47 6.44
C SER A 571 -8.83 -13.26 5.15
N VAL A 572 -9.35 -13.69 4.01
CA VAL A 572 -8.72 -13.57 2.67
C VAL A 572 -9.69 -12.92 1.68
N GLN A 573 -9.26 -12.73 0.44
CA GLN A 573 -10.11 -12.24 -0.64
C GLN A 573 -10.98 -13.38 -1.22
N LEU A 574 -12.17 -13.05 -1.71
CA LEU A 574 -13.10 -13.99 -2.31
C LEU A 574 -13.28 -13.69 -3.80
N LEU A 575 -12.97 -14.66 -4.66
CA LEU A 575 -13.29 -14.63 -6.08
C LEU A 575 -14.56 -15.48 -6.32
N LEU A 576 -15.71 -14.82 -6.44
CA LEU A 576 -17.01 -15.48 -6.56
C LEU A 576 -17.42 -15.61 -8.03
N GLU A 577 -17.39 -16.80 -8.61
CA GLU A 577 -17.94 -17.04 -9.93
C GLU A 577 -19.46 -17.26 -9.86
N ILE A 578 -20.25 -16.36 -10.46
CA ILE A 578 -21.68 -16.61 -10.69
C ILE A 578 -21.82 -17.38 -12.00
N LYS A 579 -22.20 -18.66 -11.92
CA LYS A 579 -22.39 -19.52 -13.09
C LYS A 579 -23.62 -19.12 -13.88
N GLY A 580 -23.42 -18.58 -15.08
CA GLY A 580 -24.50 -18.21 -15.99
C GLY A 580 -25.14 -19.41 -16.71
N PRO A 581 -26.36 -19.24 -17.25
CA PRO A 581 -27.19 -18.04 -17.13
C PRO A 581 -27.89 -17.95 -15.77
N GLN A 582 -28.03 -16.73 -15.23
CA GLN A 582 -28.85 -16.43 -14.04
C GLN A 582 -29.73 -15.20 -14.32
N SER A 583 -30.84 -15.08 -13.61
CA SER A 583 -31.68 -13.87 -13.65
C SER A 583 -31.04 -12.72 -12.87
N SER A 584 -31.37 -11.48 -13.23
CA SER A 584 -30.88 -10.30 -12.52
C SER A 584 -31.29 -10.31 -11.03
N GLU A 585 -32.45 -10.88 -10.69
CA GLU A 585 -32.88 -11.05 -9.30
C GLU A 585 -31.99 -12.03 -8.49
N GLU A 586 -31.47 -13.08 -9.14
CA GLU A 586 -30.53 -14.03 -8.55
C GLU A 586 -29.16 -13.39 -8.34
N VAL A 587 -28.67 -12.64 -9.34
CA VAL A 587 -27.43 -11.85 -9.23
C VAL A 587 -27.53 -10.85 -8.06
N ASP A 588 -28.61 -10.07 -8.00
CA ASP A 588 -28.87 -9.13 -6.91
C ASP A 588 -28.99 -9.83 -5.55
N LEU A 589 -29.54 -11.04 -5.49
CA LEU A 589 -29.61 -11.81 -4.26
C LEU A 589 -28.21 -12.19 -3.75
N ALA A 590 -27.32 -12.68 -4.62
CA ALA A 590 -25.95 -13.01 -4.23
C ALA A 590 -25.17 -11.75 -3.77
N LEU A 591 -25.26 -10.66 -4.53
CA LEU A 591 -24.58 -9.40 -4.20
C LEU A 591 -25.10 -8.78 -2.90
N ARG A 592 -26.41 -8.86 -2.64
CA ARG A 592 -27.01 -8.45 -1.37
C ARG A 592 -26.44 -9.25 -0.20
N MET A 593 -26.33 -10.57 -0.33
CA MET A 593 -25.75 -11.42 0.72
C MET A 593 -24.28 -11.07 0.98
N VAL A 594 -23.49 -10.82 -0.07
CA VAL A 594 -22.10 -10.35 0.06
C VAL A 594 -22.04 -9.00 0.81
N HIS A 595 -22.94 -8.08 0.48
CA HIS A 595 -23.00 -6.76 1.12
C HIS A 595 -23.44 -6.84 2.58
N GLU A 596 -24.52 -7.56 2.88
CA GLU A 596 -25.08 -7.71 4.24
C GLU A 596 -24.14 -8.43 5.21
N THR A 597 -23.25 -9.29 4.69
CA THR A 597 -22.21 -9.96 5.48
C THR A 597 -20.93 -9.13 5.62
N GLY A 598 -20.87 -7.93 5.03
CA GLY A 598 -19.69 -7.06 5.04
C GLY A 598 -18.53 -7.56 4.19
N MET A 599 -18.75 -8.52 3.29
CA MET A 599 -17.73 -9.10 2.42
C MET A 599 -17.50 -8.31 1.13
N ALA A 600 -18.33 -7.30 0.83
CA ALA A 600 -18.23 -6.51 -0.40
C ALA A 600 -16.83 -5.93 -0.69
N PRO A 601 -16.09 -5.35 0.29
CA PRO A 601 -14.74 -4.83 0.04
C PRO A 601 -13.70 -5.90 -0.34
N ARG A 602 -13.99 -7.17 -0.02
CA ARG A 602 -13.08 -8.31 -0.18
C ARG A 602 -13.54 -9.29 -1.27
N THR A 603 -14.62 -8.99 -1.98
CA THR A 603 -15.21 -9.88 -2.98
C THR A 603 -15.08 -9.29 -4.37
N LEU A 604 -14.50 -10.07 -5.29
CA LEU A 604 -14.59 -9.83 -6.72
C LEU A 604 -15.52 -10.86 -7.33
N VAL A 605 -16.55 -10.40 -8.03
CA VAL A 605 -17.53 -11.26 -8.71
C VAL A 605 -17.14 -11.40 -10.17
N GLN A 606 -17.10 -12.63 -10.68
CA GLN A 606 -16.78 -12.92 -12.07
C GLN A 606 -17.81 -13.84 -12.74
N SER A 607 -17.88 -13.81 -14.07
CA SER A 607 -18.68 -14.75 -14.85
C SER A 607 -18.19 -14.84 -16.30
N PHE A 608 -18.46 -15.98 -16.96
CA PHE A 608 -18.38 -16.10 -18.42
C PHE A 608 -19.59 -15.48 -19.13
N ASP A 609 -20.71 -15.33 -18.42
CA ASP A 609 -21.95 -14.79 -18.98
C ASP A 609 -21.94 -13.26 -18.89
N GLU A 610 -21.85 -12.61 -20.05
CA GLU A 610 -21.84 -11.16 -20.16
C GLU A 610 -23.09 -10.48 -19.60
N ASN A 611 -24.24 -11.17 -19.56
CA ASN A 611 -25.44 -10.61 -18.94
C ASN A 611 -25.30 -10.59 -17.42
N VAL A 612 -24.72 -11.63 -16.83
CA VAL A 612 -24.41 -11.66 -15.40
C VAL A 612 -23.42 -10.54 -15.06
N VAL A 613 -22.37 -10.34 -15.86
CA VAL A 613 -21.42 -9.23 -15.65
C VAL A 613 -22.12 -7.87 -15.72
N LYS A 614 -22.99 -7.65 -16.72
CA LYS A 614 -23.79 -6.42 -16.83
C LYS A 614 -24.68 -6.21 -15.62
N ASP A 615 -25.35 -7.25 -15.16
CA ASP A 615 -26.23 -7.21 -13.99
C ASP A 615 -25.47 -6.89 -12.70
N VAL A 616 -24.25 -7.42 -12.53
CA VAL A 616 -23.35 -7.06 -11.42
C VAL A 616 -23.01 -5.56 -11.47
N THR A 617 -22.62 -5.04 -12.64
CA THR A 617 -22.22 -3.64 -12.81
C THR A 617 -23.34 -2.65 -12.50
N VAL A 618 -24.61 -3.01 -12.79
CA VAL A 618 -25.77 -2.12 -12.55
C VAL A 618 -26.50 -2.38 -11.25
N SER A 619 -26.12 -3.42 -10.50
CA SER A 619 -26.75 -3.76 -9.22
C SER A 619 -26.63 -2.61 -8.20
N PRO A 620 -27.66 -2.36 -7.37
CA PRO A 620 -27.53 -1.44 -6.24
C PRO A 620 -26.52 -1.92 -5.18
N TYR A 621 -26.17 -3.21 -5.18
CA TYR A 621 -25.20 -3.81 -4.28
C TYR A 621 -23.84 -3.90 -4.99
N ARG A 622 -23.03 -2.84 -4.87
CA ARG A 622 -21.75 -2.74 -5.56
C ARG A 622 -20.75 -3.79 -5.07
N ALA A 623 -20.12 -4.48 -6.02
CA ALA A 623 -18.95 -5.33 -5.83
C ALA A 623 -17.97 -5.08 -6.97
N ARG A 624 -16.70 -5.49 -6.77
CA ARG A 624 -15.74 -5.50 -7.88
C ARG A 624 -16.17 -6.52 -8.92
N VAL A 625 -16.00 -6.21 -10.20
CA VAL A 625 -16.50 -7.04 -11.30
C VAL A 625 -15.40 -7.51 -12.23
N GLY A 626 -15.43 -8.80 -12.57
CA GLY A 626 -14.52 -9.44 -13.50
C GLY A 626 -15.24 -10.15 -14.64
N LEU A 627 -14.57 -10.25 -15.78
CA LEU A 627 -15.04 -11.02 -16.93
C LEU A 627 -14.15 -12.24 -17.17
N LEU A 628 -14.76 -13.42 -17.26
CA LEU A 628 -14.07 -14.67 -17.58
C LEU A 628 -14.10 -14.95 -19.08
N ARG A 629 -12.94 -15.31 -19.64
CA ARG A 629 -12.78 -15.65 -21.06
C ARG A 629 -11.94 -16.91 -21.26
N SER A 630 -12.33 -17.70 -22.27
CA SER A 630 -11.50 -18.83 -22.72
C SER A 630 -10.38 -18.42 -23.67
N ASN A 631 -10.55 -17.31 -24.40
CA ASN A 631 -9.54 -16.72 -25.27
C ASN A 631 -9.58 -15.21 -25.06
N VAL A 632 -8.43 -14.55 -25.07
CA VAL A 632 -8.37 -13.09 -24.94
C VAL A 632 -9.13 -12.43 -26.11
N ASP A 633 -9.95 -11.43 -25.79
CA ASP A 633 -10.68 -10.66 -26.80
C ASP A 633 -9.71 -9.96 -27.77
N ALA A 634 -10.20 -9.61 -28.97
CA ALA A 634 -9.39 -8.91 -29.97
C ALA A 634 -8.82 -7.59 -29.41
N ASP A 635 -9.67 -6.83 -28.71
CA ASP A 635 -9.30 -5.64 -27.95
C ASP A 635 -9.87 -5.75 -26.52
N PRO A 636 -9.11 -6.35 -25.58
CA PRO A 636 -9.61 -6.61 -24.24
C PRO A 636 -9.73 -5.33 -23.40
N VAL A 637 -9.03 -4.24 -23.77
CA VAL A 637 -9.18 -2.94 -23.09
C VAL A 637 -10.51 -2.29 -23.47
N ALA A 638 -10.91 -2.38 -24.75
CA ALA A 638 -12.24 -1.95 -25.16
C ALA A 638 -13.33 -2.76 -24.47
N THR A 639 -13.18 -4.08 -24.38
CA THR A 639 -14.09 -4.94 -23.62
C THR A 639 -14.15 -4.55 -22.14
N ALA A 640 -13.00 -4.32 -21.49
CA ALA A 640 -12.97 -3.90 -20.09
C ALA A 640 -13.73 -2.59 -19.85
N ARG A 641 -13.62 -1.62 -20.76
CA ARG A 641 -14.38 -0.37 -20.70
C ARG A 641 -15.88 -0.58 -20.92
N GLU A 642 -16.26 -1.44 -21.87
CA GLU A 642 -17.66 -1.74 -22.16
C GLU A 642 -18.38 -2.31 -20.93
N TYR A 643 -17.71 -3.21 -20.20
CA TYR A 643 -18.29 -3.90 -19.04
C TYR A 643 -17.96 -3.22 -17.70
N SER A 644 -17.18 -2.13 -17.72
CA SER A 644 -16.69 -1.43 -16.51
C SER A 644 -15.96 -2.37 -15.54
N LEU A 645 -15.03 -3.16 -16.08
CA LEU A 645 -14.33 -4.20 -15.32
C LEU A 645 -13.30 -3.63 -14.35
N ASP A 646 -13.15 -4.30 -13.21
CA ASP A 646 -12.00 -4.18 -12.31
C ASP A 646 -10.93 -5.24 -12.63
N ALA A 647 -11.35 -6.41 -13.13
CA ALA A 647 -10.46 -7.50 -13.48
C ALA A 647 -10.86 -8.23 -14.78
N TYR A 648 -9.88 -8.85 -15.41
CA TYR A 648 -10.04 -9.66 -16.61
C TYR A 648 -9.39 -11.03 -16.39
N ALA A 649 -10.22 -12.07 -16.29
CA ALA A 649 -9.76 -13.43 -16.01
C ALA A 649 -9.79 -14.28 -17.29
N VAL A 650 -8.63 -14.77 -17.74
CA VAL A 650 -8.51 -15.45 -19.03
C VAL A 650 -7.85 -16.81 -18.89
N LYS A 651 -8.30 -17.78 -19.70
CA LYS A 651 -7.63 -19.08 -19.74
C LYS A 651 -6.17 -18.89 -20.13
N PHE A 652 -5.22 -19.49 -19.41
CA PHE A 652 -3.78 -19.34 -19.63
C PHE A 652 -3.39 -19.52 -21.10
N LYS A 653 -3.81 -20.64 -21.71
CA LYS A 653 -3.59 -20.92 -23.14
C LYS A 653 -4.29 -19.94 -24.09
N GLY A 654 -5.38 -19.33 -23.64
CA GLY A 654 -6.13 -18.34 -24.39
C GLY A 654 -5.45 -16.98 -24.52
N ILE A 655 -4.37 -16.73 -23.76
CA ILE A 655 -3.57 -15.50 -23.81
C ILE A 655 -2.08 -15.74 -24.09
N SER A 656 -1.58 -16.98 -24.03
CA SER A 656 -0.13 -17.30 -24.13
C SER A 656 0.57 -16.78 -25.39
N ASP A 657 -0.15 -16.68 -26.52
CA ASP A 657 0.41 -16.17 -27.79
C ASP A 657 0.20 -14.65 -27.97
N GLN A 658 -0.43 -13.99 -26.98
CA GLN A 658 -0.84 -12.58 -27.03
C GLN A 658 -0.56 -11.88 -25.68
N VAL A 659 0.55 -12.23 -25.04
CA VAL A 659 0.92 -11.77 -23.68
C VAL A 659 1.09 -10.26 -23.59
N GLU A 660 1.37 -9.57 -24.71
CA GLU A 660 1.46 -8.11 -24.77
C GLU A 660 0.13 -7.42 -24.41
N LYS A 661 -0.99 -8.14 -24.50
CA LYS A 661 -2.31 -7.62 -24.09
C LYS A 661 -2.44 -7.50 -22.57
N ILE A 662 -1.67 -8.26 -21.80
CA ILE A 662 -1.62 -8.15 -20.33
C ILE A 662 -1.15 -6.76 -19.95
N GLY A 663 -0.02 -6.29 -20.50
CA GLY A 663 0.47 -4.93 -20.25
C GLY A 663 -0.51 -3.82 -20.65
N LYS A 664 -1.33 -4.04 -21.69
CA LYS A 664 -2.38 -3.08 -22.10
C LYS A 664 -3.53 -3.01 -21.10
N LEU A 665 -4.00 -4.16 -20.61
CA LEU A 665 -5.01 -4.24 -19.56
C LEU A 665 -4.53 -3.57 -18.27
N LYS A 666 -3.30 -3.89 -17.84
CA LYS A 666 -2.70 -3.30 -16.63
C LYS A 666 -2.50 -1.79 -16.74
N SER A 667 -2.05 -1.30 -17.91
CA SER A 667 -1.94 0.14 -18.16
C SER A 667 -3.28 0.87 -18.16
N ALA A 668 -4.39 0.14 -18.31
CA ALA A 668 -5.75 0.67 -18.20
C ALA A 668 -6.34 0.51 -16.78
N GLY A 669 -5.55 0.07 -15.79
CA GLY A 669 -5.98 -0.14 -14.42
C GLY A 669 -6.79 -1.43 -14.19
N ILE A 670 -6.71 -2.40 -15.10
CA ILE A 670 -7.44 -3.66 -15.02
C ILE A 670 -6.52 -4.76 -14.49
N GLU A 671 -6.92 -5.43 -13.41
CA GLU A 671 -6.22 -6.62 -12.90
C GLU A 671 -6.37 -7.79 -13.88
N VAL A 672 -5.33 -8.60 -14.03
CA VAL A 672 -5.33 -9.75 -14.94
C VAL A 672 -5.14 -11.04 -14.17
N PHE A 673 -6.12 -11.95 -14.24
CA PHE A 673 -6.02 -13.29 -13.67
C PHE A 673 -5.93 -14.35 -14.76
N VAL A 674 -5.17 -15.41 -14.51
CA VAL A 674 -5.07 -16.55 -15.44
C VAL A 674 -5.54 -17.85 -14.81
N TRP A 675 -6.25 -18.67 -15.59
CA TRP A 675 -6.78 -19.96 -15.14
C TRP A 675 -6.69 -21.06 -16.21
N THR A 676 -6.77 -22.35 -15.89
CA THR A 676 -6.30 -22.91 -14.63
C THR A 676 -4.82 -23.24 -14.83
N VAL A 677 -3.96 -22.77 -13.93
CA VAL A 677 -2.51 -22.94 -14.05
C VAL A 677 -2.02 -23.91 -12.99
N ASP A 678 -1.65 -25.13 -13.38
CA ASP A 678 -1.34 -26.22 -12.43
C ASP A 678 0.10 -26.74 -12.56
N ASP A 679 0.83 -26.28 -13.57
CA ASP A 679 2.20 -26.71 -13.85
C ASP A 679 3.19 -25.59 -13.52
N GLN A 680 4.33 -25.97 -12.94
CA GLN A 680 5.37 -25.04 -12.51
C GLN A 680 5.92 -24.16 -13.64
N SER A 681 6.04 -24.68 -14.87
CA SER A 681 6.47 -23.89 -16.05
C SER A 681 5.48 -22.78 -16.38
N ASP A 682 4.20 -23.03 -16.16
CA ASP A 682 3.13 -22.09 -16.46
C ASP A 682 2.97 -21.09 -15.32
N TRP A 683 3.26 -21.48 -14.07
CA TRP A 683 3.45 -20.56 -12.95
C TRP A 683 4.59 -19.57 -13.21
N GLN A 684 5.76 -20.07 -13.63
CA GLN A 684 6.89 -19.22 -14.04
C GLN A 684 6.53 -18.27 -15.17
N SER A 685 5.81 -18.77 -16.18
CA SER A 685 5.33 -17.95 -17.29
C SER A 685 4.37 -16.85 -16.79
N SER A 686 3.44 -17.20 -15.90
CA SER A 686 2.48 -16.24 -15.31
C SER A 686 3.20 -15.11 -14.56
N VAL A 687 4.24 -15.42 -13.77
CA VAL A 687 5.13 -14.42 -13.15
C VAL A 687 5.78 -13.53 -14.22
N SER A 688 6.36 -14.14 -15.26
CA SER A 688 7.06 -13.38 -16.32
C SER A 688 6.14 -12.45 -17.11
N TRP A 689 4.86 -12.80 -17.22
CA TRP A 689 3.85 -11.98 -17.90
C TRP A 689 3.35 -10.83 -17.01
N GLY A 690 3.63 -10.88 -15.71
CA GLY A 690 3.20 -9.88 -14.75
C GLY A 690 1.69 -9.88 -14.52
N VAL A 691 1.04 -11.05 -14.54
CA VAL A 691 -0.38 -11.18 -14.15
C VAL A 691 -0.54 -10.91 -12.65
N ASP A 692 -1.73 -10.48 -12.22
CA ASP A 692 -2.00 -10.12 -10.83
C ASP A 692 -2.38 -11.34 -9.98
N GLY A 693 -2.93 -12.40 -10.60
CA GLY A 693 -3.37 -13.61 -9.88
C GLY A 693 -3.35 -14.88 -10.73
N VAL A 694 -3.03 -16.00 -10.08
CA VAL A 694 -3.04 -17.35 -10.65
C VAL A 694 -4.12 -18.17 -9.98
N ILE A 695 -5.10 -18.61 -10.78
CA ILE A 695 -6.16 -19.54 -10.37
C ILE A 695 -5.67 -20.97 -10.61
N THR A 696 -5.48 -21.74 -9.55
CA THR A 696 -4.82 -23.06 -9.59
C THR A 696 -5.57 -24.12 -8.78
N ASN A 697 -5.58 -25.36 -9.29
CA ASN A 697 -6.02 -26.56 -8.56
C ASN A 697 -4.96 -27.11 -7.60
N ARG A 698 -3.76 -26.52 -7.57
CA ARG A 698 -2.63 -26.97 -6.76
C ARG A 698 -2.13 -25.81 -5.91
N THR A 699 -3.05 -25.20 -5.18
CA THR A 699 -2.83 -23.99 -4.37
C THR A 699 -1.68 -24.16 -3.39
N HIS A 700 -1.62 -25.28 -2.68
CA HIS A 700 -0.55 -25.54 -1.72
C HIS A 700 0.81 -25.65 -2.39
N GLU A 701 0.87 -26.34 -3.54
CA GLU A 701 2.11 -26.51 -4.30
C GLU A 701 2.54 -25.21 -4.99
N TYR A 702 1.60 -24.43 -5.50
CA TYR A 702 1.87 -23.09 -6.02
C TYR A 702 2.39 -22.19 -4.92
N LEU A 703 1.82 -22.23 -3.71
CA LEU A 703 2.30 -21.46 -2.56
C LEU A 703 3.69 -21.90 -2.13
N GLN A 704 3.97 -23.20 -2.08
CA GLN A 704 5.33 -23.70 -1.83
C GLN A 704 6.30 -23.27 -2.92
N TRP A 705 5.95 -23.42 -4.19
CA TRP A 705 6.77 -23.01 -5.32
C TRP A 705 6.98 -21.51 -5.34
N ARG A 706 5.92 -20.72 -5.15
CA ARG A 706 5.95 -19.28 -5.04
C ARG A 706 6.86 -18.91 -3.90
N ASN A 707 6.52 -19.27 -2.67
CA ASN A 707 7.28 -18.90 -1.48
C ASN A 707 8.73 -19.39 -1.58
N SER A 708 9.03 -20.57 -2.14
CA SER A 708 10.41 -21.01 -2.39
C SER A 708 11.11 -20.29 -3.55
N SER A 709 10.39 -19.85 -4.59
CA SER A 709 10.92 -18.98 -5.64
C SER A 709 11.11 -17.53 -5.15
N CYS A 710 10.40 -17.17 -4.08
CA CYS A 710 10.52 -15.89 -3.36
C CYS A 710 11.50 -15.97 -2.17
N VAL A 711 11.90 -17.16 -1.70
CA VAL A 711 12.74 -17.40 -0.49
C VAL A 711 13.99 -18.26 -0.75
N GLY A 712 14.15 -18.90 -1.91
CA GLY A 712 15.02 -20.07 -2.06
C GLY A 712 15.93 -20.07 -3.29
N GLY A 713 17.03 -19.32 -3.21
CA GLY A 713 18.33 -19.74 -3.74
C GLY A 713 19.15 -20.52 -2.70
N SER A 714 18.50 -21.31 -1.84
CA SER A 714 19.16 -22.21 -0.89
C SER A 714 18.75 -23.65 -1.16
N GLU A 715 19.66 -24.38 -1.81
CA GLU A 715 19.69 -25.85 -1.82
C GLU A 715 19.59 -26.42 -0.40
N ILE A 716 18.94 -27.57 -0.29
CA ILE A 716 19.34 -28.60 0.66
C ILE A 716 19.45 -29.92 -0.13
N ASP A 717 20.58 -30.58 0.10
CA ASP A 717 20.98 -31.94 -0.31
C ASP A 717 19.86 -32.99 -0.37
#